data_AF-A0A376BBA6-F1
#
_entry.id   AF-A0A376BBA6-F1
#
_cell.length_a   1.000
_cell.length_b   1.000
_cell.length_c   1.000
_cell.angle_alpha   90.00
_cell.angle_beta   90.00
_cell.angle_gamma   90.00
#
_symmetry.space_group_name_H-M   'P 1'
#
loop_
_entity.id
_entity.type
_entity.pdbx_description
1 polymer ?
#
loop_
_entity_poly.entity_id
_entity_poly.type
_entity_poly.pdbx_seq_one_letter_code
_entity_poly.pdbx_strand_id
1 'polypeptide(L)'
;MVIYTGEDTLSLHDALPICNNNNIQLSVKDILKEGITVNNFVQEENSFVFTYPGATTFNLSSGVSISEEMNFCAWDWFESYFYGQISSILDEPKKLCSSEALESVPSLQLLMSIYLNGSSLESYNAQSIMQDLLKQEIEQRKLVQRMYPHLTIRYNKFDYISDISAQYTGLSKMMIWYDEGNGYKLKQLSLSEFLKYNDTLPTSKIELHLYYTTETLYFLINDYEEEEQNFKLIPLLKKIVNEDYKNEQIPIEIFEEMLIKTYRNEKDTLVWKYIKNYIESKQGEMNQVCDAFLENYNKVMTNVKVQSILDTFTLIKNNKHIILKLYSIPKEYLIDMADLERLVHVLKTQSSIITLQMKQVFELYNDIKEFQKECMGMATKADYDIDLVETSKLLKKGLDFKIYQPILSVLLTKLQKKQWLLLYKETLESAGTSVNVTSDFLKNLLDTGIQLRVDEPLLINVSETLKGVTKFNLKFDELFKKRKSNHLCKIPIADIEHLLNILNSNIGAFIEEEIKCFLLNIHDSVNASRTGNFTFANKLKYKNDELKNRLISRVNSNYGFLDDELVSYYNQSTNDRRMNKLDVPPNCESVCKKELKKLNDWLKNFHFYFKDLRHLNDLVAKTARCFNLENDRYLHENDDLYCFCRSSDDGHTMVQCEICKDWYHSECLNTETLSNEYIEMTLEQKSFLLKTNEEDNVFICSLCYSGQINLKKYDGIKFQDLQKMLIDSINLLIVPEDSSIIKKLFEFYEISLNYKRFLSGTIFGQASDVTIATAAVANNNQGNKLEIPLGLSTEKCKFYLRKLLGGNCHLTEEIKIMKRYIRKHDINELNKLKRRKMEIITGYPLCEQPKEMNKSFISLPNILDSSMSKSKKTMINDELNVMTQENL
;
A
#
# COMPACT_ATOMS: atom_id res chain seq x y z
N MET A 1 -37.15 -4.40 -65.51
CA MET A 1 -36.09 -3.61 -66.19
C MET A 1 -34.79 -3.87 -65.45
N VAL A 2 -33.80 -4.45 -66.16
CA VAL A 2 -32.44 -4.76 -65.67
C VAL A 2 -31.50 -3.62 -66.04
N ILE A 3 -30.71 -3.09 -65.10
CA ILE A 3 -29.59 -2.16 -65.37
C ILE A 3 -28.44 -2.55 -64.45
N TYR A 4 -27.33 -3.05 -64.97
CA TYR A 4 -26.07 -3.09 -64.23
C TYR A 4 -25.43 -1.71 -64.22
N THR A 5 -24.94 -1.20 -63.10
CA THR A 5 -23.91 -0.14 -63.15
C THR A 5 -22.85 -0.42 -62.11
N GLY A 6 -21.67 -0.81 -62.57
CA GLY A 6 -20.45 -0.49 -61.85
C GLY A 6 -20.31 1.03 -61.78
N GLU A 7 -19.97 1.51 -60.59
CA GLU A 7 -19.49 2.85 -60.22
C GLU A 7 -19.55 3.92 -61.32
N ASP A 8 -20.76 4.37 -61.65
CA ASP A 8 -21.09 5.76 -62.04
C ASP A 8 -22.58 5.85 -62.37
N THR A 9 -23.27 6.75 -61.69
CA THR A 9 -24.72 6.98 -61.78
C THR A 9 -25.12 7.49 -63.17
N LEU A 10 -25.59 6.60 -64.04
CA LEU A 10 -26.39 6.98 -65.22
C LEU A 10 -27.87 7.04 -64.85
N SER A 11 -28.48 8.19 -65.07
CA SER A 11 -29.87 8.48 -64.71
C SER A 11 -30.87 7.58 -65.45
N LEU A 12 -31.69 6.86 -64.70
CA LEU A 12 -32.79 5.96 -65.09
C LEU A 12 -33.91 6.58 -65.98
N HIS A 13 -33.75 7.78 -66.52
CA HIS A 13 -34.83 8.54 -67.13
C HIS A 13 -35.18 8.18 -68.58
N ASP A 14 -34.35 7.36 -69.26
CA ASP A 14 -34.41 7.19 -70.73
C ASP A 14 -34.50 5.73 -71.24
N ALA A 15 -34.73 4.74 -70.38
CA ALA A 15 -34.81 3.34 -70.83
C ALA A 15 -36.23 2.96 -71.33
N LEU A 16 -36.31 2.36 -72.53
CA LEU A 16 -37.54 2.03 -73.28
C LEU A 16 -37.84 0.51 -73.25
N PRO A 17 -38.83 0.02 -72.49
CA PRO A 17 -39.27 -1.38 -72.55
C PRO A 17 -39.96 -1.80 -73.88
N ILE A 18 -39.74 -3.06 -74.30
CA ILE A 18 -40.33 -3.70 -75.50
C ILE A 18 -41.54 -4.57 -75.08
N CYS A 19 -42.67 -4.49 -75.80
CA CYS A 19 -43.79 -5.42 -75.67
C CYS A 19 -43.90 -6.40 -76.85
N ASN A 20 -44.08 -7.69 -76.52
CA ASN A 20 -44.30 -8.80 -77.44
C ASN A 20 -45.69 -8.72 -78.11
N ASN A 21 -45.67 -8.30 -79.37
CA ASN A 21 -46.50 -8.80 -80.49
C ASN A 21 -46.31 -7.92 -81.73
N ASN A 22 -45.80 -6.69 -81.57
CA ASN A 22 -45.45 -5.78 -82.66
C ASN A 22 -44.05 -5.16 -82.51
N ASN A 23 -43.18 -5.69 -81.63
CA ASN A 23 -41.87 -5.12 -81.28
C ASN A 23 -41.93 -3.61 -80.97
N ILE A 24 -42.95 -3.18 -80.20
CA ILE A 24 -43.16 -1.78 -79.87
C ILE A 24 -42.36 -1.45 -78.60
N GLN A 25 -41.51 -0.43 -78.69
CA GLN A 25 -40.81 0.16 -77.56
C GLN A 25 -41.65 1.29 -76.94
N LEU A 26 -42.06 1.13 -75.69
CA LEU A 26 -42.78 2.12 -74.91
C LEU A 26 -41.88 2.68 -73.83
N SER A 27 -42.01 3.95 -73.45
CA SER A 27 -41.24 4.49 -72.33
C SER A 27 -41.85 4.09 -70.98
N VAL A 28 -41.02 3.85 -69.97
CA VAL A 28 -41.53 3.58 -68.60
C VAL A 28 -42.40 4.73 -68.10
N LYS A 29 -42.08 5.97 -68.50
CA LYS A 29 -42.88 7.16 -68.17
C LYS A 29 -44.29 7.08 -68.75
N ASP A 30 -44.45 6.59 -69.97
CA ASP A 30 -45.76 6.50 -70.61
C ASP A 30 -46.57 5.32 -70.06
N ILE A 31 -45.91 4.21 -69.69
CA ILE A 31 -46.55 3.08 -69.00
C ILE A 31 -47.07 3.48 -67.61
N LEU A 32 -46.26 4.22 -66.84
CA LEU A 32 -46.64 4.69 -65.51
C LEU A 32 -47.79 5.72 -65.54
N LYS A 33 -47.87 6.56 -66.58
CA LYS A 33 -48.99 7.52 -66.76
C LYS A 33 -50.34 6.82 -66.90
N GLU A 34 -50.36 5.65 -67.53
CA GLU A 34 -51.57 4.82 -67.71
C GLU A 34 -51.89 3.97 -66.47
N GLY A 35 -51.17 4.15 -65.35
CA GLY A 35 -51.42 3.45 -64.09
C GLY A 35 -50.94 1.99 -64.06
N ILE A 36 -50.10 1.59 -65.00
CA ILE A 36 -49.52 0.23 -65.05
C ILE A 36 -48.33 0.17 -64.10
N THR A 37 -48.27 -0.86 -63.25
CA THR A 37 -47.18 -1.05 -62.29
C THR A 37 -45.91 -1.54 -62.99
N VAL A 38 -44.78 -0.88 -62.70
CA VAL A 38 -43.47 -1.23 -63.26
C VAL A 38 -42.46 -1.41 -62.15
N ASN A 39 -41.85 -2.60 -62.09
CA ASN A 39 -40.77 -2.93 -61.15
C ASN A 39 -39.42 -3.05 -61.89
N ASN A 40 -38.35 -2.56 -61.27
CA ASN A 40 -36.98 -2.66 -61.77
C ASN A 40 -36.05 -3.28 -60.72
N PHE A 41 -34.99 -3.93 -61.18
CA PHE A 41 -33.96 -4.52 -60.31
C PHE A 41 -32.67 -4.73 -61.12
N VAL A 42 -31.55 -4.92 -60.42
CA VAL A 42 -30.26 -5.25 -61.03
C VAL A 42 -29.99 -6.73 -60.78
N GLN A 43 -29.64 -7.49 -61.82
CA GLN A 43 -29.35 -8.91 -61.70
C GLN A 43 -27.84 -9.11 -61.59
N GLU A 44 -27.30 -9.39 -60.41
CA GLU A 44 -25.86 -9.63 -60.19
C GLU A 44 -25.37 -11.00 -60.72
N GLU A 45 -24.05 -11.22 -60.79
CA GLU A 45 -23.46 -12.51 -61.18
C GLU A 45 -23.94 -13.63 -60.25
N ASN A 46 -24.20 -14.83 -60.80
CA ASN A 46 -24.75 -15.97 -60.08
C ASN A 46 -26.12 -15.73 -59.41
N SER A 47 -26.89 -14.74 -59.88
CA SER A 47 -28.27 -14.51 -59.44
C SER A 47 -29.30 -14.98 -60.47
N PHE A 48 -30.44 -15.46 -59.98
CA PHE A 48 -31.54 -15.97 -60.79
C PHE A 48 -32.68 -14.95 -60.87
N VAL A 49 -33.27 -14.84 -62.05
CA VAL A 49 -34.45 -14.01 -62.28
C VAL A 49 -35.61 -14.91 -62.66
N PHE A 50 -36.69 -14.84 -61.89
CA PHE A 50 -37.93 -15.55 -62.18
C PHE A 50 -38.97 -14.60 -62.75
N THR A 51 -39.39 -14.86 -63.98
CA THR A 51 -40.46 -14.10 -64.64
C THR A 51 -41.77 -14.86 -64.50
N TYR A 52 -42.74 -14.24 -63.85
CA TYR A 52 -44.03 -14.88 -63.61
C TYR A 52 -44.93 -14.84 -64.86
N PRO A 53 -45.87 -15.78 -64.98
CA PRO A 53 -46.83 -15.82 -66.08
C PRO A 53 -47.61 -14.52 -66.28
N GLY A 54 -47.75 -14.09 -67.53
CA GLY A 54 -48.46 -12.86 -67.88
C GLY A 54 -47.70 -11.57 -67.51
N ALA A 55 -46.51 -11.66 -66.91
CA ALA A 55 -45.65 -10.51 -66.65
C ALA A 55 -44.87 -10.14 -67.91
N THR A 56 -45.07 -8.91 -68.40
CA THR A 56 -44.27 -8.37 -69.49
C THR A 56 -42.91 -7.91 -68.97
N THR A 57 -41.83 -8.44 -69.53
CA THR A 57 -40.46 -8.16 -69.08
C THR A 57 -39.61 -7.54 -70.18
N PHE A 58 -38.58 -6.80 -69.75
CA PHE A 58 -37.59 -6.17 -70.63
C PHE A 58 -36.23 -6.15 -69.93
N ASN A 59 -35.21 -6.63 -70.64
CA ASN A 59 -33.83 -6.78 -70.17
C ASN A 59 -32.91 -5.82 -70.94
N LEU A 60 -32.02 -5.12 -70.23
CA LEU A 60 -30.99 -4.27 -70.82
C LEU A 60 -29.65 -4.58 -70.15
N SER A 61 -28.68 -5.06 -70.93
CA SER A 61 -27.31 -5.27 -70.46
C SER A 61 -26.56 -3.95 -70.49
N SER A 62 -25.89 -3.58 -69.39
CA SER A 62 -25.05 -2.37 -69.37
C SER A 62 -23.61 -2.60 -69.83
N GLY A 63 -23.22 -3.86 -70.01
CA GLY A 63 -21.90 -4.29 -70.43
C GLY A 63 -21.94 -5.66 -71.09
N VAL A 64 -20.79 -6.30 -71.23
CA VAL A 64 -20.68 -7.68 -71.74
C VAL A 64 -21.15 -8.63 -70.64
N SER A 65 -22.29 -9.30 -70.86
CA SER A 65 -22.82 -10.34 -69.98
C SER A 65 -23.14 -11.60 -70.78
N ILE A 66 -23.13 -12.75 -70.11
CA ILE A 66 -23.61 -14.02 -70.64
C ILE A 66 -24.73 -14.47 -69.72
N SER A 67 -25.92 -14.67 -70.28
CA SER A 67 -27.08 -15.20 -69.56
C SER A 67 -27.60 -16.45 -70.26
N GLU A 68 -28.14 -17.36 -69.47
CA GLU A 68 -28.89 -18.52 -69.93
C GLU A 68 -30.34 -18.38 -69.46
N GLU A 69 -31.29 -18.57 -70.37
CA GLU A 69 -32.71 -18.43 -70.09
C GLU A 69 -33.41 -19.76 -70.42
N MET A 70 -34.30 -20.18 -69.52
CA MET A 70 -35.10 -21.39 -69.70
C MET A 70 -36.55 -21.12 -69.30
N ASN A 71 -37.47 -21.40 -70.21
CA ASN A 71 -38.89 -21.44 -69.89
C ASN A 71 -39.21 -22.76 -69.19
N PHE A 72 -39.90 -22.67 -68.06
CA PHE A 72 -40.43 -23.83 -67.37
C PHE A 72 -41.85 -23.54 -66.90
N CYS A 73 -42.65 -24.60 -66.76
CA CYS A 73 -44.05 -24.52 -66.38
C CYS A 73 -44.21 -25.17 -65.00
N ALA A 74 -44.40 -24.35 -63.96
CA ALA A 74 -44.76 -24.86 -62.64
C ALA A 74 -46.24 -25.29 -62.63
N TRP A 75 -46.61 -26.18 -61.69
CA TRP A 75 -47.97 -26.69 -61.60
C TRP A 75 -49.02 -25.59 -61.42
N ASP A 76 -48.74 -24.58 -60.60
CA ASP A 76 -49.68 -23.47 -60.35
C ASP A 76 -49.94 -22.63 -61.61
N TRP A 77 -48.92 -22.45 -62.46
CA TRP A 77 -49.11 -21.79 -63.76
C TRP A 77 -49.97 -22.65 -64.67
N PHE A 78 -49.65 -23.95 -64.72
CA PHE A 78 -50.34 -24.92 -65.54
C PHE A 78 -51.83 -24.98 -65.16
N GLU A 79 -52.15 -25.07 -63.87
CA GLU A 79 -53.51 -25.01 -63.32
C GLU A 79 -54.23 -23.70 -63.70
N SER A 80 -53.60 -22.54 -63.50
CA SER A 80 -54.19 -21.24 -63.87
C SER A 80 -54.43 -21.09 -65.38
N TYR A 81 -53.51 -21.59 -66.22
CA TYR A 81 -53.64 -21.56 -67.68
C TYR A 81 -54.85 -22.38 -68.12
N PHE A 82 -54.97 -23.61 -67.60
CA PHE A 82 -56.06 -24.50 -67.94
C PHE A 82 -57.41 -24.06 -67.38
N TYR A 83 -57.52 -23.60 -66.13
CA TYR A 83 -58.82 -23.07 -65.65
C TYR A 83 -59.28 -21.86 -66.45
N GLY A 84 -58.35 -20.99 -66.87
CA GLY A 84 -58.64 -19.87 -67.78
C GLY A 84 -59.11 -20.33 -69.17
N GLN A 85 -58.51 -21.39 -69.72
CA GLN A 85 -58.95 -21.98 -70.99
C GLN A 85 -60.27 -22.74 -70.85
N ILE A 86 -60.45 -23.56 -69.82
CA ILE A 86 -61.63 -24.39 -69.57
C ILE A 86 -62.87 -23.51 -69.38
N SER A 87 -62.78 -22.41 -68.63
CA SER A 87 -63.91 -21.47 -68.52
C SER A 87 -64.28 -20.86 -69.87
N SER A 88 -63.29 -20.59 -70.73
CA SER A 88 -63.53 -20.10 -72.09
C SER A 88 -64.10 -21.16 -73.03
N ILE A 89 -63.75 -22.44 -72.84
CA ILE A 89 -64.28 -23.56 -73.64
C ILE A 89 -65.72 -23.91 -73.24
N LEU A 90 -66.06 -23.79 -71.95
CA LEU A 90 -67.37 -24.15 -71.40
C LEU A 90 -68.43 -23.05 -71.56
N ASP A 91 -68.08 -21.77 -71.35
CA ASP A 91 -69.09 -20.69 -71.32
C ASP A 91 -69.25 -19.96 -72.67
N GLU A 92 -68.16 -19.72 -73.41
CA GLU A 92 -68.21 -19.12 -74.75
C GLU A 92 -66.80 -19.20 -75.40
N PRO A 93 -66.59 -20.02 -76.46
CA PRO A 93 -65.26 -20.19 -77.08
C PRO A 93 -64.68 -18.91 -77.71
N LYS A 94 -65.37 -17.78 -77.64
CA LYS A 94 -65.03 -16.53 -78.33
C LYS A 94 -63.93 -15.70 -77.66
N LYS A 95 -63.59 -15.89 -76.38
CA LYS A 95 -62.66 -14.96 -75.70
C LYS A 95 -61.15 -15.21 -75.91
N LEU A 96 -60.76 -16.39 -76.40
CA LEU A 96 -59.42 -16.63 -76.98
C LEU A 96 -59.43 -16.66 -78.52
N CYS A 97 -60.61 -16.69 -79.15
CA CYS A 97 -60.76 -16.67 -80.61
C CYS A 97 -60.41 -15.33 -81.28
N SER A 98 -59.84 -14.35 -80.59
CA SER A 98 -59.32 -13.14 -81.24
C SER A 98 -57.84 -13.23 -81.64
N SER A 99 -57.11 -14.27 -81.23
CA SER A 99 -55.78 -14.55 -81.76
C SER A 99 -55.81 -15.83 -82.60
N GLU A 100 -55.61 -15.69 -83.90
CA GLU A 100 -55.45 -16.77 -84.90
C GLU A 100 -54.16 -17.60 -84.68
N ALA A 101 -53.66 -17.69 -83.44
CA ALA A 101 -52.39 -18.33 -83.11
C ALA A 101 -52.61 -19.81 -82.75
N LEU A 102 -51.92 -20.69 -83.46
CA LEU A 102 -51.91 -22.12 -83.18
C LEU A 102 -51.19 -22.40 -81.85
N GLU A 103 -51.75 -23.24 -80.98
CA GLU A 103 -51.08 -23.70 -79.77
C GLU A 103 -49.79 -24.47 -80.13
N SER A 104 -48.66 -24.09 -79.52
CA SER A 104 -47.36 -24.72 -79.75
C SER A 104 -47.28 -26.15 -79.20
N VAL A 105 -48.03 -26.44 -78.13
CA VAL A 105 -48.12 -27.76 -77.51
C VAL A 105 -49.60 -28.11 -77.32
N PRO A 106 -50.09 -29.28 -77.79
CA PRO A 106 -51.47 -29.67 -77.60
C PRO A 106 -51.78 -29.94 -76.11
N SER A 107 -52.50 -29.01 -75.51
CA SER A 107 -52.77 -28.91 -74.07
C SER A 107 -53.35 -30.20 -73.46
N LEU A 108 -54.41 -30.76 -74.06
CA LEU A 108 -55.02 -32.03 -73.61
C LEU A 108 -54.11 -33.26 -73.79
N GLN A 109 -53.29 -33.30 -74.84
CA GLN A 109 -52.38 -34.42 -75.06
C GLN A 109 -51.22 -34.38 -74.08
N LEU A 110 -50.73 -33.18 -73.73
CA LEU A 110 -49.75 -32.98 -72.67
C LEU A 110 -50.29 -33.47 -71.32
N LEU A 111 -51.51 -33.08 -70.93
CA LEU A 111 -52.17 -33.58 -69.72
C LEU A 111 -52.27 -35.12 -69.69
N MET A 112 -52.69 -35.71 -70.81
CA MET A 112 -52.74 -37.17 -70.94
C MET A 112 -51.36 -37.81 -70.82
N SER A 113 -50.32 -37.19 -71.37
CA SER A 113 -48.94 -37.69 -71.26
C SER A 113 -48.39 -37.58 -69.83
N ILE A 114 -48.76 -36.51 -69.10
CA ILE A 114 -48.43 -36.32 -67.69
C ILE A 114 -49.13 -37.38 -66.85
N TYR A 115 -50.42 -37.64 -67.09
CA TYR A 115 -51.13 -38.68 -66.37
C TYR A 115 -50.49 -40.07 -66.57
N LEU A 116 -50.14 -40.42 -67.81
CA LEU A 116 -49.60 -41.74 -68.14
C LEU A 116 -48.17 -41.99 -67.66
N ASN A 117 -47.34 -40.94 -67.57
CA ASN A 117 -45.90 -41.07 -67.29
C ASN A 117 -45.44 -40.32 -66.03
N GLY A 118 -46.31 -39.53 -65.41
CA GLY A 118 -46.01 -38.71 -64.25
C GLY A 118 -45.94 -39.50 -62.95
N SER A 119 -45.50 -38.81 -61.91
CA SER A 119 -45.63 -39.29 -60.53
C SER A 119 -47.09 -39.29 -60.08
N SER A 120 -47.41 -40.03 -59.00
CA SER A 120 -48.79 -40.12 -58.49
C SER A 120 -49.45 -38.76 -58.23
N LEU A 121 -48.68 -37.73 -57.85
CA LEU A 121 -49.22 -36.38 -57.63
C LEU A 121 -49.48 -35.63 -58.94
N GLU A 122 -48.55 -35.73 -59.89
CA GLU A 122 -48.70 -35.07 -61.21
C GLU A 122 -49.84 -35.71 -62.00
N SER A 123 -49.99 -37.03 -61.91
CA SER A 123 -51.11 -37.77 -62.50
C SER A 123 -52.43 -37.35 -61.88
N TYR A 124 -52.53 -37.32 -60.55
CA TYR A 124 -53.72 -36.84 -59.85
C TYR A 124 -54.11 -35.42 -60.26
N ASN A 125 -53.15 -34.49 -60.25
CA ASN A 125 -53.46 -33.12 -60.57
C ASN A 125 -53.84 -32.95 -62.06
N ALA A 126 -53.18 -33.66 -62.98
CA ALA A 126 -53.52 -33.63 -64.41
C ALA A 126 -54.92 -34.19 -64.66
N GLN A 127 -55.26 -35.27 -63.97
CA GLN A 127 -56.57 -35.90 -64.02
C GLN A 127 -57.65 -34.97 -63.45
N SER A 128 -57.38 -34.27 -62.35
CA SER A 128 -58.29 -33.28 -61.75
C SER A 128 -58.72 -32.21 -62.75
N ILE A 129 -57.77 -31.66 -63.51
CA ILE A 129 -58.04 -30.66 -64.57
C ILE A 129 -58.82 -31.29 -65.73
N MET A 130 -58.50 -32.53 -66.11
CA MET A 130 -59.15 -33.22 -67.23
C MET A 130 -60.56 -33.73 -66.92
N GLN A 131 -60.95 -33.91 -65.66
CA GLN A 131 -62.20 -34.59 -65.24
C GLN A 131 -63.44 -34.09 -65.99
N ASP A 132 -63.68 -32.78 -65.99
CA ASP A 132 -64.86 -32.20 -66.61
C ASP A 132 -64.82 -32.31 -68.14
N LEU A 133 -63.64 -32.15 -68.74
CA LEU A 133 -63.43 -32.30 -70.18
C LEU A 133 -63.64 -33.75 -70.64
N LEU A 134 -63.20 -34.73 -69.85
CA LEU A 134 -63.41 -36.15 -70.12
C LEU A 134 -64.88 -36.54 -70.02
N LYS A 135 -65.60 -36.04 -69.00
CA LYS A 135 -67.04 -36.25 -68.84
C LYS A 135 -67.80 -35.67 -70.04
N GLN A 136 -67.48 -34.43 -70.43
CA GLN A 136 -68.09 -33.76 -71.59
C GLN A 136 -67.80 -34.52 -72.90
N GLU A 137 -66.56 -34.94 -73.13
CA GLU A 137 -66.15 -35.71 -74.31
C GLU A 137 -66.92 -37.04 -74.42
N ILE A 138 -67.07 -37.78 -73.32
CA ILE A 138 -67.83 -39.04 -73.28
C ILE A 138 -69.32 -38.79 -73.58
N GLU A 139 -69.90 -37.74 -73.00
CA GLU A 139 -71.30 -37.37 -73.28
C GLU A 139 -71.50 -37.01 -74.75
N GLN A 140 -70.59 -36.24 -75.35
CA GLN A 140 -70.63 -35.88 -76.76
C GLN A 140 -70.49 -37.11 -77.67
N ARG A 141 -69.57 -38.03 -77.37
CA ARG A 141 -69.44 -39.32 -78.10
C ARG A 141 -70.75 -40.11 -78.05
N LYS A 142 -71.40 -40.20 -76.88
CA LYS A 142 -72.70 -40.86 -76.72
C LYS A 142 -73.83 -40.17 -77.48
N LEU A 143 -73.82 -38.85 -77.57
CA LEU A 143 -74.82 -38.09 -78.33
C LEU A 143 -74.64 -38.34 -79.83
N VAL A 144 -73.42 -38.24 -80.34
CA VAL A 144 -73.12 -38.50 -81.75
C VAL A 144 -73.46 -39.95 -82.14
N GLN A 145 -73.13 -40.93 -81.30
CA GLN A 145 -73.47 -42.33 -81.54
C GLN A 145 -74.98 -42.60 -81.50
N ARG A 146 -75.74 -41.85 -80.68
CA ARG A 146 -77.22 -41.89 -80.68
C ARG A 146 -77.82 -41.27 -81.94
N MET A 147 -77.24 -40.17 -82.42
CA MET A 147 -77.68 -39.50 -83.66
C MET A 147 -77.33 -40.32 -84.91
N TYR A 148 -76.21 -41.05 -84.89
CA TYR A 148 -75.71 -41.86 -86.00
C TYR A 148 -75.39 -43.30 -85.54
N PRO A 149 -76.39 -44.20 -85.47
CA PRO A 149 -76.21 -45.55 -84.95
C PRO A 149 -75.23 -46.43 -85.74
N HIS A 150 -75.05 -46.15 -87.04
CA HIS A 150 -74.15 -46.89 -87.94
C HIS A 150 -72.84 -46.14 -88.23
N LEU A 151 -72.43 -45.23 -87.34
CA LEU A 151 -71.21 -44.45 -87.48
C LEU A 151 -69.97 -45.36 -87.50
N THR A 152 -69.10 -45.15 -88.48
CA THR A 152 -67.82 -45.87 -88.54
C THR A 152 -66.82 -45.22 -87.59
N ILE A 153 -66.30 -46.00 -86.65
CA ILE A 153 -65.31 -45.56 -85.67
C ILE A 153 -63.92 -46.04 -86.10
N ARG A 154 -62.94 -45.14 -86.12
CA ARG A 154 -61.54 -45.44 -86.46
C ARG A 154 -60.61 -44.97 -85.35
N TYR A 155 -59.50 -45.67 -85.16
CA TYR A 155 -58.42 -45.20 -84.29
C TYR A 155 -57.41 -44.43 -85.14
N ASN A 156 -57.16 -43.18 -84.79
CA ASN A 156 -56.26 -42.31 -85.53
C ASN A 156 -55.60 -41.32 -84.57
N LYS A 157 -54.28 -41.18 -84.62
CA LYS A 157 -53.53 -40.22 -83.79
C LYS A 157 -52.96 -39.03 -84.58
N PHE A 158 -53.23 -39.00 -85.88
CA PHE A 158 -52.67 -38.03 -86.83
C PHE A 158 -53.61 -36.83 -87.01
N ASP A 159 -53.04 -35.63 -87.10
CA ASP A 159 -53.68 -34.32 -87.33
C ASP A 159 -55.01 -34.12 -86.60
N TYR A 160 -54.96 -33.48 -85.44
CA TYR A 160 -56.13 -33.14 -84.63
C TYR A 160 -56.40 -31.63 -84.70
N ILE A 161 -56.39 -31.00 -85.87
CA ILE A 161 -56.70 -29.56 -86.03
C ILE A 161 -58.04 -29.40 -86.76
N SER A 162 -58.94 -28.57 -86.24
CA SER A 162 -60.23 -28.31 -86.87
C SER A 162 -60.08 -27.41 -88.10
N ASP A 163 -60.78 -27.75 -89.18
CA ASP A 163 -60.84 -26.92 -90.39
C ASP A 163 -61.69 -25.65 -90.21
N ILE A 164 -62.47 -25.53 -89.12
CA ILE A 164 -63.29 -24.35 -88.83
C ILE A 164 -62.57 -23.40 -87.89
N SER A 165 -62.10 -23.88 -86.74
CA SER A 165 -61.47 -23.02 -85.72
C SER A 165 -59.96 -22.92 -85.83
N ALA A 166 -59.31 -23.77 -86.64
CA ALA A 166 -57.86 -23.96 -86.62
C ALA A 166 -57.29 -24.35 -85.24
N GLN A 167 -58.13 -24.90 -84.35
CA GLN A 167 -57.75 -25.34 -83.00
C GLN A 167 -57.64 -26.86 -82.91
N TYR A 168 -57.00 -27.35 -81.84
CA TYR A 168 -56.93 -28.79 -81.61
C TYR A 168 -58.32 -29.39 -81.36
N THR A 169 -58.68 -30.47 -82.06
CA THR A 169 -59.99 -31.14 -81.95
C THR A 169 -60.13 -31.97 -80.67
N GLY A 170 -59.07 -32.12 -79.87
CA GLY A 170 -59.09 -32.81 -78.58
C GLY A 170 -58.83 -34.31 -78.68
N LEU A 171 -59.68 -35.12 -78.02
CA LEU A 171 -59.51 -36.59 -77.93
C LEU A 171 -60.24 -37.36 -79.03
N SER A 172 -61.11 -36.68 -79.78
CA SER A 172 -61.83 -37.19 -80.94
C SER A 172 -61.85 -36.18 -82.07
N LYS A 173 -62.10 -36.65 -83.28
CA LYS A 173 -62.37 -35.78 -84.43
C LYS A 173 -63.42 -36.41 -85.34
N MET A 174 -64.27 -35.56 -85.89
CA MET A 174 -65.30 -35.93 -86.84
C MET A 174 -64.79 -35.69 -88.25
N MET A 175 -64.80 -36.74 -89.07
CA MET A 175 -64.38 -36.72 -90.46
C MET A 175 -65.62 -36.73 -91.34
N ILE A 176 -65.84 -35.64 -92.07
CA ILE A 176 -67.05 -35.42 -92.86
C ILE A 176 -66.63 -35.34 -94.33
N TRP A 177 -67.03 -36.34 -95.10
CA TRP A 177 -66.89 -36.29 -96.56
C TRP A 177 -68.15 -35.74 -97.19
N TYR A 178 -67.95 -34.85 -98.13
CA TYR A 178 -69.03 -34.24 -98.90
C TYR A 178 -68.62 -34.03 -100.34
N ASP A 179 -69.59 -34.13 -101.24
CA ASP A 179 -69.39 -34.01 -102.68
C ASP A 179 -69.65 -32.58 -103.15
N GLU A 180 -68.65 -31.94 -103.76
CA GLU A 180 -68.76 -30.62 -104.39
C GLU A 180 -68.83 -30.71 -105.93
N GLY A 181 -69.09 -31.89 -106.50
CA GLY A 181 -69.20 -32.11 -107.94
C GLY A 181 -67.85 -32.30 -108.67
N ASN A 182 -66.72 -32.06 -107.99
CA ASN A 182 -65.35 -32.30 -108.49
C ASN A 182 -64.58 -33.35 -107.65
N GLY A 183 -65.29 -34.19 -106.89
CA GLY A 183 -64.73 -35.18 -105.98
C GLY A 183 -65.06 -34.90 -104.52
N TYR A 184 -64.77 -35.88 -103.65
CA TYR A 184 -65.03 -35.77 -102.22
C TYR A 184 -64.02 -34.85 -101.55
N LYS A 185 -64.51 -33.80 -100.89
CA LYS A 185 -63.72 -33.03 -99.91
C LYS A 185 -63.96 -33.57 -98.52
N LEU A 186 -62.95 -33.40 -97.68
CA LEU A 186 -62.95 -33.82 -96.28
C LEU A 186 -62.93 -32.57 -95.41
N LYS A 187 -63.84 -32.51 -94.43
CA LYS A 187 -63.78 -31.57 -93.31
C LYS A 187 -63.53 -32.32 -92.02
N GLN A 188 -62.60 -31.82 -91.23
CA GLN A 188 -62.24 -32.31 -89.92
C GLN A 188 -62.70 -31.31 -88.85
N LEU A 189 -63.54 -31.77 -87.91
CA LEU A 189 -64.08 -30.94 -86.83
C LEU A 189 -63.87 -31.59 -85.46
N SER A 190 -63.87 -30.79 -84.41
CA SER A 190 -64.04 -31.31 -83.05
C SER A 190 -65.46 -31.85 -82.84
N LEU A 191 -65.67 -32.66 -81.80
CA LEU A 191 -67.01 -33.16 -81.46
C LEU A 191 -67.98 -32.03 -81.10
N SER A 192 -67.52 -31.03 -80.36
CA SER A 192 -68.34 -29.88 -79.97
C SER A 192 -68.73 -29.02 -81.17
N GLU A 193 -67.81 -28.79 -82.11
CA GLU A 193 -68.08 -28.08 -83.35
C GLU A 193 -69.05 -28.85 -84.25
N PHE A 194 -68.84 -30.16 -84.38
CA PHE A 194 -69.76 -31.00 -85.15
C PHE A 194 -71.17 -30.92 -84.58
N LEU A 195 -71.34 -31.10 -83.27
CA LEU A 195 -72.67 -31.01 -82.63
C LEU A 195 -73.31 -29.62 -82.79
N LYS A 196 -72.51 -28.56 -82.88
CA LYS A 196 -72.99 -27.19 -83.07
C LYS A 196 -73.39 -26.88 -84.52
N TYR A 197 -72.68 -27.43 -85.49
CA TYR A 197 -72.85 -27.11 -86.93
C TYR A 197 -73.43 -28.27 -87.75
N ASN A 198 -73.84 -29.37 -87.11
CA ASN A 198 -74.28 -30.58 -87.81
C ASN A 198 -75.40 -30.29 -88.83
N ASP A 199 -76.35 -29.43 -88.48
CA ASP A 199 -77.51 -29.11 -89.30
C ASP A 199 -77.15 -28.32 -90.59
N THR A 200 -75.98 -27.71 -90.65
CA THR A 200 -75.55 -26.86 -91.78
C THR A 200 -74.51 -27.51 -92.67
N LEU A 201 -74.02 -28.71 -92.33
CA LEU A 201 -72.94 -29.37 -93.04
C LEU A 201 -73.48 -30.31 -94.13
N PRO A 202 -73.00 -30.20 -95.39
CA PRO A 202 -73.29 -31.21 -96.40
C PRO A 202 -72.61 -32.51 -95.98
N THR A 203 -73.35 -33.63 -95.91
CA THR A 203 -72.83 -34.91 -95.40
C THR A 203 -73.11 -36.04 -96.40
N SER A 204 -72.05 -36.64 -96.93
CA SER A 204 -72.13 -37.86 -97.75
C SER A 204 -71.67 -39.10 -96.98
N LYS A 205 -70.64 -38.94 -96.14
CA LYS A 205 -70.14 -39.99 -95.25
C LYS A 205 -69.55 -39.33 -94.00
N ILE A 206 -69.73 -39.98 -92.84
CA ILE A 206 -69.25 -39.48 -91.56
C ILE A 206 -68.47 -40.60 -90.85
N GLU A 207 -67.28 -40.30 -90.36
CA GLU A 207 -66.46 -41.17 -89.52
C GLU A 207 -66.05 -40.46 -88.23
N LEU A 208 -66.04 -41.19 -87.12
CA LEU A 208 -65.53 -40.72 -85.84
C LEU A 208 -64.13 -41.31 -85.61
N HIS A 209 -63.13 -40.45 -85.50
CA HIS A 209 -61.75 -40.83 -85.26
C HIS A 209 -61.40 -40.59 -83.80
N LEU A 210 -60.96 -41.65 -83.11
CA LEU A 210 -60.63 -41.62 -81.69
C LEU A 210 -59.12 -41.66 -81.48
N TYR A 211 -58.63 -40.79 -80.60
CA TYR A 211 -57.24 -40.84 -80.13
C TYR A 211 -57.09 -41.90 -79.04
N TYR A 212 -58.03 -41.91 -78.09
CA TYR A 212 -58.20 -42.91 -77.03
C TYR A 212 -59.60 -43.52 -77.06
N THR A 213 -59.71 -44.80 -76.68
CA THR A 213 -60.99 -45.50 -76.65
C THR A 213 -61.90 -44.96 -75.54
N THR A 214 -63.20 -45.15 -75.67
CA THR A 214 -64.16 -44.70 -74.65
C THR A 214 -63.97 -45.46 -73.34
N GLU A 215 -63.57 -46.74 -73.39
CA GLU A 215 -63.23 -47.53 -72.20
C GLU A 215 -62.02 -46.95 -71.45
N THR A 216 -60.99 -46.48 -72.17
CA THR A 216 -59.85 -45.79 -71.57
C THR A 216 -60.31 -44.55 -70.83
N LEU A 217 -61.20 -43.74 -71.41
CA LEU A 217 -61.70 -42.53 -70.75
C LEU A 217 -62.51 -42.85 -69.48
N TYR A 218 -63.27 -43.94 -69.47
CA TYR A 218 -63.98 -44.39 -68.27
C TYR A 218 -63.06 -44.83 -67.15
N PHE A 219 -62.00 -45.57 -67.48
CA PHE A 219 -60.98 -45.95 -66.50
C PHE A 219 -60.35 -44.72 -65.85
N LEU A 220 -60.00 -43.71 -66.66
CA LEU A 220 -59.45 -42.44 -66.16
C LEU A 220 -60.41 -41.69 -65.23
N ILE A 221 -61.72 -41.79 -65.42
CA ILE A 221 -62.65 -41.11 -64.52
C ILE A 221 -62.72 -41.84 -63.17
N ASN A 222 -62.80 -43.17 -63.19
CA ASN A 222 -62.93 -43.97 -61.97
C ASN A 222 -61.66 -43.97 -61.11
N ASP A 223 -60.49 -44.03 -61.74
CA ASP A 223 -59.18 -44.00 -61.08
C ASP A 223 -59.00 -42.71 -60.25
N TYR A 224 -59.54 -41.58 -60.73
CA TYR A 224 -59.52 -40.31 -60.02
C TYR A 224 -60.31 -40.34 -58.71
N GLU A 225 -61.48 -40.97 -58.69
CA GLU A 225 -62.32 -41.03 -57.49
C GLU A 225 -61.64 -41.82 -56.36
N GLU A 226 -60.79 -42.79 -56.72
CA GLU A 226 -59.93 -43.51 -55.78
C GLU A 226 -58.73 -42.66 -55.34
N GLU A 227 -58.05 -41.98 -56.26
CA GLU A 227 -56.90 -41.11 -55.94
C GLU A 227 -57.29 -39.85 -55.15
N GLU A 228 -58.47 -39.26 -55.40
CA GLU A 228 -58.97 -38.09 -54.68
C GLU A 228 -59.09 -38.34 -53.17
N GLN A 229 -59.37 -39.57 -52.76
CA GLN A 229 -59.37 -39.95 -51.34
C GLN A 229 -57.95 -39.92 -50.74
N ASN A 230 -56.92 -40.24 -51.53
CA ASN A 230 -55.52 -40.26 -51.11
C ASN A 230 -54.92 -38.85 -50.95
N PHE A 231 -55.42 -37.86 -51.70
CA PHE A 231 -54.84 -36.49 -51.76
C PHE A 231 -55.63 -35.41 -51.00
N LYS A 232 -56.68 -35.76 -50.24
CA LYS A 232 -57.49 -34.81 -49.41
C LYS A 232 -56.70 -33.92 -48.45
N LEU A 233 -55.48 -34.29 -48.09
CA LEU A 233 -54.62 -33.54 -47.16
C LEU A 233 -53.97 -32.30 -47.80
N ILE A 234 -53.80 -32.26 -49.14
CA ILE A 234 -53.07 -31.19 -49.83
C ILE A 234 -53.73 -29.82 -49.68
N PRO A 235 -55.05 -29.65 -49.86
CA PRO A 235 -55.70 -28.34 -49.70
C PRO A 235 -55.56 -27.80 -48.27
N LEU A 236 -55.62 -28.67 -47.27
CA LEU A 236 -55.47 -28.29 -45.86
C LEU A 236 -54.04 -27.82 -45.57
N LEU A 237 -53.03 -28.49 -46.12
CA LEU A 237 -51.62 -28.08 -46.02
C LEU A 237 -51.36 -26.75 -46.74
N LYS A 238 -51.89 -26.58 -47.95
CA LYS A 238 -51.79 -25.31 -48.69
C LYS A 238 -52.36 -24.16 -47.87
N LYS A 239 -53.49 -24.37 -47.18
CA LYS A 239 -54.08 -23.37 -46.28
C LYS A 239 -53.15 -23.02 -45.11
N ILE A 240 -52.63 -24.03 -44.39
CA ILE A 240 -51.76 -23.80 -43.23
C ILE A 240 -50.49 -23.04 -43.63
N VAL A 241 -49.85 -23.42 -44.74
CA VAL A 241 -48.59 -22.82 -45.19
C VAL A 241 -48.78 -21.42 -45.78
N ASN A 242 -49.80 -21.22 -46.62
CA ASN A 242 -49.97 -19.98 -47.38
C ASN A 242 -50.83 -18.92 -46.66
N GLU A 243 -51.76 -19.34 -45.80
CA GLU A 243 -52.67 -18.45 -45.08
C GLU A 243 -52.30 -18.33 -43.60
N ASP A 244 -52.28 -19.44 -42.85
CA ASP A 244 -52.20 -19.40 -41.38
C ASP A 244 -50.78 -19.08 -40.86
N TYR A 245 -49.73 -19.57 -41.53
CA TYR A 245 -48.31 -19.42 -41.12
C TYR A 245 -47.43 -18.87 -42.23
N LYS A 246 -47.93 -17.89 -42.97
CA LYS A 246 -47.19 -17.30 -44.08
C LYS A 246 -45.87 -16.69 -43.62
N ASN A 247 -44.75 -17.22 -44.14
CA ASN A 247 -43.37 -16.83 -43.80
C ASN A 247 -42.96 -17.10 -42.33
N GLU A 248 -43.74 -17.91 -41.60
CA GLU A 248 -43.43 -18.29 -40.23
C GLU A 248 -43.16 -19.80 -40.14
N GLN A 249 -42.44 -20.21 -39.09
CA GLN A 249 -42.28 -21.62 -38.82
C GLN A 249 -43.53 -22.15 -38.12
N ILE A 250 -43.99 -23.33 -38.52
CA ILE A 250 -45.24 -23.90 -38.03
C ILE A 250 -44.97 -24.72 -36.76
N PRO A 251 -45.70 -24.49 -35.65
CA PRO A 251 -45.59 -25.32 -34.46
C PRO A 251 -45.94 -26.80 -34.74
N ILE A 252 -45.14 -27.72 -34.21
CA ILE A 252 -45.35 -29.16 -34.43
C ILE A 252 -46.72 -29.65 -33.94
N GLU A 253 -47.27 -29.00 -32.91
CA GLU A 253 -48.56 -29.35 -32.31
C GLU A 253 -49.71 -29.23 -33.32
N ILE A 254 -49.58 -28.34 -34.30
CA ILE A 254 -50.59 -28.13 -35.35
C ILE A 254 -50.59 -29.30 -36.34
N PHE A 255 -49.41 -29.81 -36.69
CA PHE A 255 -49.31 -31.00 -37.50
C PHE A 255 -49.82 -32.22 -36.74
N GLU A 256 -49.48 -32.36 -35.45
CA GLU A 256 -49.99 -33.45 -34.61
C GLU A 256 -51.51 -33.41 -34.48
N GLU A 257 -52.10 -32.24 -34.22
CA GLU A 257 -53.56 -32.07 -34.20
C GLU A 257 -54.21 -32.36 -35.55
N MET A 258 -53.61 -31.89 -36.64
CA MET A 258 -54.10 -32.14 -38.00
C MET A 258 -54.09 -33.64 -38.29
N LEU A 259 -53.00 -34.32 -37.95
CA LEU A 259 -52.84 -35.77 -38.10
C LEU A 259 -53.89 -36.55 -37.29
N ILE A 260 -54.15 -36.12 -36.04
CA ILE A 260 -55.15 -36.75 -35.17
C ILE A 260 -56.59 -36.50 -35.68
N LYS A 261 -56.88 -35.29 -36.18
CA LYS A 261 -58.22 -34.89 -36.65
C LYS A 261 -58.59 -35.54 -37.99
N THR A 262 -57.64 -35.77 -38.88
CA THR A 262 -57.92 -36.30 -40.23
C THR A 262 -57.94 -37.82 -40.31
N TYR A 263 -57.21 -38.56 -39.47
CA TYR A 263 -57.17 -40.04 -39.56
C TYR A 263 -57.06 -40.72 -38.19
N ARG A 264 -58.14 -41.39 -37.74
CA ARG A 264 -58.11 -42.36 -36.62
C ARG A 264 -57.74 -43.78 -37.05
N ASN A 265 -57.82 -44.09 -38.35
CA ASN A 265 -57.50 -45.42 -38.87
C ASN A 265 -56.15 -45.35 -39.57
N GLU A 266 -55.16 -45.98 -38.97
CA GLU A 266 -53.84 -46.19 -39.56
C GLU A 266 -53.98 -46.94 -40.89
N LYS A 267 -53.27 -46.41 -41.91
CA LYS A 267 -52.72 -47.06 -43.11
C LYS A 267 -53.21 -46.45 -44.43
N ASP A 268 -52.22 -45.93 -45.16
CA ASP A 268 -52.10 -45.96 -46.62
C ASP A 268 -52.58 -44.76 -47.46
N THR A 269 -52.19 -43.54 -47.08
CA THR A 269 -51.91 -42.53 -48.12
C THR A 269 -50.41 -42.25 -48.18
N LEU A 270 -49.85 -42.21 -49.39
CA LEU A 270 -48.42 -41.93 -49.62
C LEU A 270 -48.01 -40.57 -49.03
N VAL A 271 -48.91 -39.59 -49.12
CA VAL A 271 -48.74 -38.23 -48.57
C VAL A 271 -48.57 -38.27 -47.05
N TRP A 272 -49.34 -39.09 -46.33
CA TRP A 272 -49.23 -39.22 -44.88
C TRP A 272 -47.86 -39.77 -44.45
N LYS A 273 -47.37 -40.82 -45.12
CA LYS A 273 -46.06 -41.41 -44.81
C LYS A 273 -44.93 -40.42 -45.08
N TYR A 274 -45.02 -39.65 -46.16
CA TYR A 274 -44.02 -38.65 -46.52
C TYR A 274 -43.94 -37.52 -45.49
N ILE A 275 -45.09 -36.95 -45.11
CA ILE A 275 -45.15 -35.86 -44.12
C ILE A 275 -44.65 -36.34 -42.76
N LYS A 276 -45.11 -37.52 -42.31
CA LYS A 276 -44.67 -38.08 -41.04
C LYS A 276 -43.15 -38.29 -41.01
N ASN A 277 -42.58 -38.92 -42.04
CA ASN A 277 -41.13 -39.13 -42.14
C ASN A 277 -40.35 -37.81 -42.19
N TYR A 278 -40.87 -36.80 -42.90
CA TYR A 278 -40.24 -35.48 -42.96
C TYR A 278 -40.24 -34.80 -41.58
N ILE A 279 -41.37 -34.80 -40.87
CA ILE A 279 -41.50 -34.24 -39.52
C ILE A 279 -40.56 -34.98 -38.57
N GLU A 280 -40.59 -36.31 -38.54
CA GLU A 280 -39.74 -37.12 -37.64
C GLU A 280 -38.24 -36.91 -37.92
N SER A 281 -37.84 -36.85 -39.19
CA SER A 281 -36.45 -36.58 -39.58
C SER A 281 -36.01 -35.19 -39.14
N LYS A 282 -36.80 -34.15 -39.43
CA LYS A 282 -36.44 -32.76 -39.10
C LYS A 282 -36.52 -32.48 -37.61
N GLN A 283 -37.51 -33.04 -36.92
CA GLN A 283 -37.61 -32.99 -35.47
C GLN A 283 -36.41 -33.68 -34.82
N GLY A 284 -36.01 -34.86 -35.30
CA GLY A 284 -34.83 -35.59 -34.80
C GLY A 284 -33.54 -34.79 -34.96
N GLU A 285 -33.29 -34.24 -36.15
CA GLU A 285 -32.12 -33.38 -36.43
C GLU A 285 -32.10 -32.14 -35.51
N MET A 286 -33.21 -31.40 -35.43
CA MET A 286 -33.26 -30.15 -34.65
C MET A 286 -33.20 -30.41 -33.14
N ASN A 287 -33.87 -31.45 -32.66
CA ASN A 287 -33.85 -31.80 -31.25
C ASN A 287 -32.47 -32.26 -30.81
N GLN A 288 -31.75 -33.05 -31.61
CA GLN A 288 -30.37 -33.43 -31.28
C GLN A 288 -29.46 -32.20 -31.09
N VAL A 289 -29.58 -31.20 -31.97
CA VAL A 289 -28.78 -29.97 -31.88
C VAL A 289 -29.18 -29.15 -30.64
N CYS A 290 -30.48 -29.00 -30.38
CA CYS A 290 -30.98 -28.30 -29.18
C CYS A 290 -30.60 -29.03 -27.89
N ASP A 291 -30.77 -30.35 -27.82
CA ASP A 291 -30.47 -31.18 -26.65
C ASP A 291 -28.97 -31.16 -26.35
N ALA A 292 -28.12 -31.23 -27.37
CA ALA A 292 -26.67 -31.09 -27.20
C ALA A 292 -26.28 -29.73 -26.57
N PHE A 293 -26.93 -28.64 -27.02
CA PHE A 293 -26.73 -27.31 -26.45
C PHE A 293 -27.28 -27.23 -25.01
N LEU A 294 -28.51 -27.69 -24.77
CA LEU A 294 -29.15 -27.66 -23.45
C LEU A 294 -28.43 -28.53 -22.43
N GLU A 295 -27.90 -29.69 -22.83
CA GLU A 295 -27.04 -30.51 -21.96
C GLU A 295 -25.76 -29.78 -21.58
N ASN A 296 -25.09 -29.14 -22.54
CA ASN A 296 -23.88 -28.36 -22.26
C ASN A 296 -24.20 -27.19 -21.33
N TYR A 297 -25.29 -26.46 -21.61
CA TYR A 297 -25.79 -25.37 -20.78
C TYR A 297 -26.09 -25.83 -19.35
N ASN A 298 -26.80 -26.95 -19.18
CA ASN A 298 -27.11 -27.52 -17.87
C ASN A 298 -25.87 -28.00 -17.11
N LYS A 299 -24.88 -28.60 -17.80
CA LYS A 299 -23.59 -28.99 -17.20
C LYS A 299 -22.82 -27.77 -16.67
N VAL A 300 -22.83 -26.66 -17.40
CA VAL A 300 -22.22 -25.39 -16.96
C VAL A 300 -22.99 -24.78 -15.80
N MET A 301 -24.33 -24.82 -15.81
CA MET A 301 -25.18 -24.35 -14.73
C MET A 301 -24.91 -25.04 -13.39
N THR A 302 -24.66 -26.36 -13.38
CA THR A 302 -24.41 -27.12 -12.14
C THR A 302 -22.99 -26.95 -11.60
N ASN A 303 -21.98 -26.75 -12.45
CA ASN A 303 -20.57 -26.76 -12.04
C ASN A 303 -20.05 -25.41 -11.55
N VAL A 304 -20.70 -24.29 -11.92
CA VAL A 304 -20.20 -22.94 -11.62
C VAL A 304 -20.99 -22.29 -10.48
N LYS A 305 -20.44 -22.35 -9.26
CA LYS A 305 -21.03 -21.64 -8.10
C LYS A 305 -20.91 -20.12 -8.26
N VAL A 306 -21.98 -19.47 -8.75
CA VAL A 306 -22.10 -17.99 -8.91
C VAL A 306 -21.72 -17.25 -7.63
N GLN A 307 -22.10 -17.81 -6.48
CA GLN A 307 -21.88 -17.22 -5.16
C GLN A 307 -20.39 -16.94 -4.88
N SER A 308 -19.47 -17.83 -5.30
CA SER A 308 -18.03 -17.63 -5.11
C SER A 308 -17.46 -16.46 -5.92
N ILE A 309 -18.05 -16.17 -7.08
CA ILE A 309 -17.70 -15.05 -7.97
C ILE A 309 -18.31 -13.75 -7.40
N LEU A 310 -19.51 -13.83 -6.81
CA LEU A 310 -20.17 -12.70 -6.17
C LEU A 310 -19.50 -12.26 -4.86
N ASP A 311 -19.05 -13.22 -4.06
CA ASP A 311 -18.28 -12.97 -2.83
C ASP A 311 -16.93 -12.30 -3.12
N THR A 312 -16.45 -12.38 -4.38
CA THR A 312 -15.26 -11.63 -4.81
C THR A 312 -15.59 -10.15 -5.08
N PHE A 313 -16.77 -9.79 -5.57
CA PHE A 313 -17.13 -8.39 -5.88
C PHE A 313 -17.49 -7.53 -4.67
N THR A 314 -17.68 -8.15 -3.50
CA THR A 314 -17.88 -7.38 -2.26
C THR A 314 -16.53 -6.86 -1.76
N LEU A 315 -16.47 -5.57 -1.48
CA LEU A 315 -15.35 -4.94 -0.79
C LEU A 315 -15.13 -5.68 0.53
N ILE A 316 -14.14 -6.56 0.58
CA ILE A 316 -13.71 -7.19 1.82
C ILE A 316 -13.07 -6.08 2.67
N LYS A 317 -13.88 -5.37 3.47
CA LYS A 317 -13.41 -4.58 4.61
C LYS A 317 -12.91 -5.56 5.68
N ASN A 318 -11.77 -6.18 5.43
CA ASN A 318 -11.02 -6.84 6.48
C ASN A 318 -10.23 -5.76 7.21
N ASN A 319 -10.45 -5.65 8.53
CA ASN A 319 -10.01 -4.60 9.44
C ASN A 319 -8.49 -4.27 9.48
N LYS A 320 -7.67 -4.75 8.55
CA LYS A 320 -6.22 -4.44 8.48
C LYS A 320 -5.66 -4.20 7.06
N HIS A 321 -6.32 -4.61 5.98
CA HIS A 321 -5.84 -4.37 4.61
C HIS A 321 -7.01 -4.31 3.61
N ILE A 322 -7.21 -3.16 2.97
CA ILE A 322 -8.11 -3.05 1.81
C ILE A 322 -7.29 -3.50 0.60
N ILE A 323 -7.62 -4.62 -0.03
CA ILE A 323 -7.00 -5.02 -1.30
C ILE A 323 -8.03 -4.76 -2.39
N LEU A 324 -7.77 -3.74 -3.22
CA LEU A 324 -8.44 -3.60 -4.50
C LEU A 324 -7.94 -4.72 -5.41
N LYS A 325 -8.78 -5.71 -5.68
CA LYS A 325 -8.53 -6.72 -6.69
C LYS A 325 -9.33 -6.37 -7.93
N LEU A 326 -8.67 -6.35 -9.07
CA LEU A 326 -9.35 -6.28 -10.35
C LEU A 326 -9.89 -7.66 -10.68
N TYR A 327 -11.16 -7.67 -11.02
CA TYR A 327 -11.89 -8.87 -11.38
C TYR A 327 -12.12 -8.86 -12.88
N SER A 328 -11.86 -10.01 -13.49
CA SER A 328 -12.24 -10.34 -14.85
C SER A 328 -13.28 -11.44 -14.82
N ILE A 329 -14.26 -11.37 -15.71
CA ILE A 329 -15.24 -12.45 -15.88
C ILE A 329 -14.49 -13.65 -16.49
N PRO A 330 -14.43 -14.81 -15.81
CA PRO A 330 -13.68 -15.95 -16.32
C PRO A 330 -14.42 -16.56 -17.52
N LYS A 331 -13.83 -16.44 -18.70
CA LYS A 331 -14.41 -16.88 -19.98
C LYS A 331 -14.52 -18.40 -20.10
N GLU A 332 -13.67 -19.13 -19.37
CA GLU A 332 -13.54 -20.60 -19.42
C GLU A 332 -14.78 -21.35 -18.91
N TYR A 333 -15.67 -20.66 -18.20
CA TYR A 333 -16.84 -21.26 -17.54
C TYR A 333 -18.17 -20.75 -18.11
N LEU A 334 -18.15 -20.11 -19.27
CA LEU A 334 -19.31 -19.48 -19.89
C LEU A 334 -19.42 -19.89 -21.36
N ILE A 335 -20.65 -20.08 -21.83
CA ILE A 335 -20.94 -20.35 -23.24
C ILE A 335 -20.91 -19.02 -24.01
N ASP A 336 -20.33 -18.97 -25.20
CA ASP A 336 -20.28 -17.73 -25.99
C ASP A 336 -21.66 -17.38 -26.57
N MET A 337 -22.04 -16.11 -26.47
CA MET A 337 -23.26 -15.59 -27.11
C MET A 337 -23.25 -15.83 -28.62
N ALA A 338 -22.07 -15.81 -29.26
CA ALA A 338 -21.94 -16.08 -30.69
C ALA A 338 -22.41 -17.50 -31.07
N ASP A 339 -22.21 -18.48 -30.18
CA ASP A 339 -22.65 -19.86 -30.43
C ASP A 339 -24.16 -19.99 -30.30
N LEU A 340 -24.78 -19.28 -29.35
CA LEU A 340 -26.24 -19.20 -29.25
C LEU A 340 -26.86 -18.46 -30.45
N GLU A 341 -26.26 -17.36 -30.92
CA GLU A 341 -26.72 -16.64 -32.11
C GLU A 341 -26.63 -17.50 -33.38
N ARG A 342 -25.53 -18.24 -33.56
CA ARG A 342 -25.40 -19.22 -34.66
C ARG A 342 -26.47 -20.31 -34.56
N LEU A 343 -26.69 -20.87 -33.38
CA LEU A 343 -27.71 -21.89 -33.16
C LEU A 343 -29.10 -21.36 -33.53
N VAL A 344 -29.48 -20.18 -33.03
CA VAL A 344 -30.78 -19.57 -33.35
C VAL A 344 -30.93 -19.30 -34.84
N HIS A 345 -29.86 -18.88 -35.53
CA HIS A 345 -29.88 -18.69 -36.97
C HIS A 345 -30.07 -20.01 -37.73
N VAL A 346 -29.36 -21.06 -37.35
CA VAL A 346 -29.51 -22.41 -37.91
C VAL A 346 -30.94 -22.93 -37.71
N LEU A 347 -31.49 -22.80 -36.50
CA LEU A 347 -32.84 -23.23 -36.16
C LEU A 347 -33.91 -22.49 -36.97
N LYS A 348 -33.72 -21.21 -37.28
CA LYS A 348 -34.66 -20.41 -38.10
C LYS A 348 -34.55 -20.69 -39.60
N THR A 349 -33.38 -21.09 -40.09
CA THR A 349 -33.12 -21.24 -41.53
C THR A 349 -33.29 -22.67 -42.03
N GLN A 350 -33.03 -23.68 -41.20
CA GLN A 350 -32.98 -25.08 -41.63
C GLN A 350 -34.29 -25.86 -41.40
N SER A 351 -35.22 -25.32 -40.62
CA SER A 351 -36.49 -25.97 -40.31
C SER A 351 -37.65 -25.04 -40.63
N SER A 352 -38.71 -25.59 -41.22
CA SER A 352 -40.01 -24.91 -41.34
C SER A 352 -40.92 -25.19 -40.14
N ILE A 353 -40.47 -26.02 -39.18
CA ILE A 353 -41.24 -26.51 -38.04
C ILE A 353 -40.57 -26.06 -36.74
N ILE A 354 -41.36 -25.57 -35.77
CA ILE A 354 -40.91 -25.27 -34.41
C ILE A 354 -41.19 -26.46 -33.50
N THR A 355 -40.16 -26.99 -32.85
CA THR A 355 -40.27 -27.99 -31.79
C THR A 355 -40.29 -27.35 -30.40
N LEU A 356 -40.68 -28.11 -29.38
CA LEU A 356 -40.69 -27.64 -28.00
C LEU A 356 -39.28 -27.25 -27.51
N GLN A 357 -38.25 -28.03 -27.87
CA GLN A 357 -36.86 -27.68 -27.52
C GLN A 357 -36.40 -26.37 -28.17
N MET A 358 -36.82 -26.10 -29.42
CA MET A 358 -36.52 -24.83 -30.07
C MET A 358 -37.16 -23.64 -29.33
N LYS A 359 -38.40 -23.80 -28.83
CA LYS A 359 -39.08 -22.76 -28.02
C LYS A 359 -38.25 -22.41 -26.78
N GLN A 360 -37.72 -23.41 -26.06
CA GLN A 360 -36.87 -23.18 -24.88
C GLN A 360 -35.59 -22.42 -25.22
N VAL A 361 -34.93 -22.75 -26.32
CA VAL A 361 -33.72 -22.03 -26.79
C VAL A 361 -34.05 -20.60 -27.20
N PHE A 362 -35.18 -20.37 -27.87
CA PHE A 362 -35.62 -19.02 -28.27
C PHE A 362 -36.05 -18.16 -27.08
N GLU A 363 -36.70 -18.73 -26.07
CA GLU A 363 -37.01 -18.05 -24.80
C GLU A 363 -35.72 -17.59 -24.11
N LEU A 364 -34.75 -18.49 -23.93
CA LEU A 364 -33.43 -18.15 -23.37
C LEU A 364 -32.74 -17.02 -24.16
N TYR A 365 -32.77 -17.09 -25.49
CA TYR A 365 -32.20 -16.06 -26.35
C TYR A 365 -32.89 -14.70 -26.18
N ASN A 366 -34.21 -14.68 -26.08
CA ASN A 366 -34.99 -13.46 -25.89
C ASN A 366 -34.75 -12.84 -24.51
N ASP A 367 -34.72 -13.65 -23.45
CA ASP A 367 -34.41 -13.20 -22.09
C ASP A 367 -33.03 -12.52 -22.03
N ILE A 368 -32.04 -13.08 -22.74
CA ILE A 368 -30.69 -12.51 -22.84
C ILE A 368 -30.69 -11.20 -23.63
N LYS A 369 -31.44 -11.12 -24.75
CA LYS A 369 -31.56 -9.87 -25.53
C LYS A 369 -32.24 -8.76 -24.73
N GLU A 370 -33.27 -9.08 -23.96
CA GLU A 370 -33.94 -8.11 -23.07
C GLU A 370 -32.99 -7.63 -21.97
N PHE A 371 -32.28 -8.56 -21.33
CA PHE A 371 -31.23 -8.24 -20.36
C PHE A 371 -30.10 -7.39 -20.95
N GLN A 372 -29.68 -7.63 -22.19
CA GLN A 372 -28.69 -6.80 -22.89
C GLN A 372 -29.18 -5.35 -23.07
N LYS A 373 -30.48 -5.14 -23.33
CA LYS A 373 -31.08 -3.79 -23.40
C LYS A 373 -31.05 -3.11 -22.03
N GLU A 374 -31.40 -3.81 -20.95
CA GLU A 374 -31.28 -3.30 -19.57
C GLU A 374 -29.84 -2.88 -19.27
N CYS A 375 -28.86 -3.72 -19.63
CA CYS A 375 -27.44 -3.46 -19.44
C CYS A 375 -26.94 -2.26 -20.26
N MET A 376 -27.40 -2.10 -21.50
CA MET A 376 -27.06 -0.96 -22.35
C MET A 376 -27.55 0.36 -21.75
N GLY A 377 -28.75 0.38 -21.17
CA GLY A 377 -29.29 1.56 -20.47
C GLY A 377 -28.44 2.01 -19.27
N MET A 378 -27.77 1.07 -18.60
CA MET A 378 -26.82 1.38 -17.51
C MET A 378 -25.42 1.72 -18.03
N ALA A 379 -24.98 1.08 -19.12
CA ALA A 379 -23.69 1.34 -19.73
C ALA A 379 -23.59 2.74 -20.36
N THR A 380 -24.69 3.36 -20.75
CA THR A 380 -24.72 4.73 -21.30
C THR A 380 -24.68 5.84 -20.23
N LYS A 381 -25.02 5.53 -18.97
CA LYS A 381 -24.93 6.50 -17.86
C LYS A 381 -23.48 6.92 -17.61
N ALA A 382 -23.27 8.18 -17.24
CA ALA A 382 -21.95 8.69 -16.86
C ALA A 382 -21.44 8.00 -15.59
N ASP A 383 -20.12 7.86 -15.43
CA ASP A 383 -19.50 7.05 -14.36
C ASP A 383 -19.90 7.47 -12.93
N TYR A 384 -20.27 8.74 -12.74
CA TYR A 384 -20.72 9.27 -11.45
C TYR A 384 -22.18 8.89 -11.10
N ASP A 385 -23.05 8.72 -12.10
CA ASP A 385 -24.49 8.45 -11.96
C ASP A 385 -24.84 6.96 -11.77
N ILE A 386 -23.84 6.08 -11.74
CA ILE A 386 -24.03 4.63 -11.70
C ILE A 386 -24.45 4.16 -10.31
N ASP A 387 -25.66 3.66 -10.10
CA ASP A 387 -26.01 3.06 -8.81
C ASP A 387 -25.26 1.71 -8.62
N LEU A 388 -24.49 1.60 -7.52
CA LEU A 388 -23.73 0.41 -7.17
C LEU A 388 -24.65 -0.80 -6.89
N VAL A 389 -25.80 -0.57 -6.26
CA VAL A 389 -26.72 -1.64 -5.87
C VAL A 389 -27.42 -2.19 -7.11
N GLU A 390 -27.90 -1.31 -7.98
CA GLU A 390 -28.55 -1.68 -9.24
C GLU A 390 -27.58 -2.39 -10.20
N THR A 391 -26.36 -1.86 -10.37
CA THR A 391 -25.34 -2.45 -11.25
C THR A 391 -24.86 -3.81 -10.75
N SER A 392 -24.73 -3.99 -9.42
CA SER A 392 -24.40 -5.29 -8.83
C SER A 392 -25.51 -6.33 -9.04
N LYS A 393 -26.78 -5.93 -8.94
CA LYS A 393 -27.92 -6.81 -9.24
C LYS A 393 -27.92 -7.25 -10.71
N LEU A 394 -27.65 -6.34 -11.63
CA LEU A 394 -27.56 -6.65 -13.06
C LEU A 394 -26.38 -7.58 -13.37
N LEU A 395 -25.21 -7.35 -12.77
CA LEU A 395 -24.07 -8.28 -12.89
C LEU A 395 -24.41 -9.67 -12.36
N LYS A 396 -25.15 -9.77 -11.24
CA LYS A 396 -25.62 -11.05 -10.71
C LYS A 396 -26.56 -11.76 -11.70
N LYS A 397 -27.60 -11.06 -12.19
CA LYS A 397 -28.54 -11.56 -13.21
C LYS A 397 -27.79 -12.03 -14.47
N GLY A 398 -26.78 -11.28 -14.92
CA GLY A 398 -25.92 -11.63 -16.04
C GLY A 398 -25.08 -12.89 -15.83
N LEU A 399 -24.53 -13.07 -14.62
CA LEU A 399 -23.75 -14.26 -14.25
C LEU A 399 -24.63 -15.50 -14.03
N ASP A 400 -25.91 -15.31 -13.69
CA ASP A 400 -26.89 -16.38 -13.55
C ASP A 400 -27.24 -17.01 -14.92
N PHE A 401 -27.18 -16.24 -16.02
CA PHE A 401 -27.36 -16.77 -17.39
C PHE A 401 -26.22 -17.68 -17.86
N LYS A 402 -25.05 -17.68 -17.21
CA LYS A 402 -23.87 -18.50 -17.58
C LYS A 402 -23.42 -18.42 -19.04
N ILE A 403 -23.83 -17.38 -19.74
CA ILE A 403 -23.43 -17.05 -21.11
C ILE A 403 -22.56 -15.81 -21.07
N TYR A 404 -21.41 -15.86 -21.73
CA TYR A 404 -20.47 -14.75 -21.77
C TYR A 404 -21.06 -13.62 -22.61
N GLN A 405 -21.22 -12.46 -21.97
CA GLN A 405 -21.68 -11.25 -22.64
C GLN A 405 -20.61 -10.17 -22.54
N PRO A 406 -20.14 -9.59 -23.66
CA PRO A 406 -19.15 -8.52 -23.65
C PRO A 406 -19.58 -7.32 -22.78
N ILE A 407 -20.88 -7.02 -22.74
CA ILE A 407 -21.42 -5.89 -21.98
C ILE A 407 -21.22 -6.01 -20.46
N LEU A 408 -21.13 -7.22 -19.93
CA LEU A 408 -20.86 -7.44 -18.50
C LEU A 408 -19.45 -6.97 -18.12
N SER A 409 -18.47 -7.10 -19.03
CA SER A 409 -17.11 -6.59 -18.79
C SER A 409 -17.08 -5.06 -18.72
N VAL A 410 -17.91 -4.39 -19.51
CA VAL A 410 -18.07 -2.92 -19.48
C VAL A 410 -18.70 -2.47 -18.18
N LEU A 411 -19.80 -3.12 -17.76
CA LEU A 411 -20.48 -2.83 -16.49
C LEU A 411 -19.58 -3.10 -15.28
N LEU A 412 -18.80 -4.18 -15.32
CA LEU A 412 -17.84 -4.52 -14.27
C LEU A 412 -16.74 -3.46 -14.14
N THR A 413 -16.17 -3.04 -15.28
CA THR A 413 -15.16 -1.96 -15.32
C THR A 413 -15.71 -0.67 -14.73
N LYS A 414 -16.95 -0.31 -15.08
CA LYS A 414 -17.65 0.86 -14.55
C LYS A 414 -17.92 0.78 -13.05
N LEU A 415 -18.36 -0.38 -12.56
CA LEU A 415 -18.58 -0.62 -11.13
C LEU A 415 -17.26 -0.52 -10.36
N GLN A 416 -16.19 -1.15 -10.85
CA GLN A 416 -14.85 -1.09 -10.26
C GLN A 416 -14.31 0.34 -10.26
N LYS A 417 -14.54 1.11 -11.34
CA LYS A 417 -14.17 2.54 -11.42
C LYS A 417 -14.92 3.37 -10.37
N LYS A 418 -16.21 3.15 -10.16
CA LYS A 418 -16.98 3.84 -9.11
C LYS A 418 -16.53 3.43 -7.70
N GLN A 419 -16.24 2.17 -7.46
CA GLN A 419 -15.66 1.70 -6.19
C GLN A 419 -14.28 2.33 -5.93
N TRP A 420 -13.44 2.41 -6.96
CA TRP A 420 -12.14 3.09 -6.90
C TRP A 420 -12.30 4.58 -6.54
N LEU A 421 -13.25 5.28 -7.17
CA LEU A 421 -13.54 6.68 -6.86
C LEU A 421 -14.00 6.88 -5.41
N LEU A 422 -14.86 6.00 -4.89
CA LEU A 422 -15.27 6.06 -3.48
C LEU A 422 -14.09 5.84 -2.52
N LEU A 423 -13.22 4.86 -2.81
CA LEU A 423 -12.02 4.61 -2.02
C LEU A 423 -11.03 5.76 -2.10
N TYR A 424 -10.84 6.36 -3.27
CA TYR A 424 -10.04 7.57 -3.44
C TYR A 424 -10.59 8.71 -2.58
N LYS A 425 -11.90 8.93 -2.58
CA LYS A 425 -12.53 9.96 -1.75
C LYS A 425 -12.39 9.68 -0.25
N GLU A 426 -12.61 8.43 0.18
CA GLU A 426 -12.44 8.04 1.59
C GLU A 426 -10.98 8.14 2.06
N THR A 427 -9.99 7.96 1.18
CA THR A 427 -8.57 7.89 1.56
C THR A 427 -7.78 9.18 1.34
N LEU A 428 -8.05 9.93 0.27
CA LEU A 428 -7.29 11.13 -0.12
C LEU A 428 -8.07 12.43 0.10
N GLU A 429 -9.40 12.45 -0.03
CA GLU A 429 -10.22 13.65 0.20
C GLU A 429 -10.73 13.74 1.65
N SER A 430 -11.06 12.60 2.27
CA SER A 430 -11.60 12.51 3.64
C SER A 430 -10.47 12.31 4.64
N ALA A 431 -9.66 13.34 4.89
CA ALA A 431 -8.60 13.30 5.90
C ALA A 431 -9.20 13.08 7.31
N GLY A 432 -9.29 11.84 7.81
CA GLY A 432 -9.68 11.61 9.21
C GLY A 432 -10.12 10.22 9.67
N THR A 433 -10.34 9.22 8.81
CA THR A 433 -10.90 7.93 9.27
C THR A 433 -9.93 6.76 9.17
N SER A 434 -9.33 6.40 10.32
CA SER A 434 -8.99 5.05 10.85
C SER A 434 -8.67 3.87 9.91
N VAL A 435 -8.22 4.08 8.69
CA VAL A 435 -7.70 3.01 7.82
C VAL A 435 -6.18 3.11 7.81
N ASN A 436 -5.50 2.07 8.28
CA ASN A 436 -4.05 1.94 8.15
C ASN A 436 -3.67 1.82 6.66
N VAL A 437 -3.50 2.96 6.00
CA VAL A 437 -3.09 3.04 4.59
C VAL A 437 -1.59 2.80 4.52
N THR A 438 -1.20 1.68 3.89
CA THR A 438 0.22 1.30 3.71
C THR A 438 0.76 1.79 2.35
N SER A 439 2.08 1.84 2.19
CA SER A 439 2.71 2.14 0.90
C SER A 439 2.28 1.15 -0.19
N ASP A 440 2.06 -0.11 0.17
CA ASP A 440 1.58 -1.14 -0.75
C ASP A 440 0.13 -0.91 -1.18
N PHE A 441 -0.70 -0.36 -0.29
CA PHE A 441 -2.05 0.06 -0.63
C PHE A 441 -2.07 1.18 -1.67
N LEU A 442 -1.26 2.23 -1.48
CA LEU A 442 -1.19 3.35 -2.43
C LEU A 442 -0.66 2.91 -3.80
N LYS A 443 0.31 1.98 -3.81
CA LYS A 443 0.80 1.36 -5.04
C LYS A 443 -0.31 0.56 -5.74
N ASN A 444 -1.05 -0.25 -4.98
CA ASN A 444 -2.19 -1.00 -5.51
C ASN A 444 -3.30 -0.06 -6.03
N LEU A 445 -3.60 1.03 -5.32
CA LEU A 445 -4.57 2.04 -5.75
C LEU A 445 -4.15 2.70 -7.07
N LEU A 446 -2.86 3.00 -7.24
CA LEU A 446 -2.33 3.54 -8.50
C LEU A 446 -2.40 2.52 -9.63
N ASP A 447 -1.91 1.30 -9.40
CA ASP A 447 -1.87 0.22 -10.40
C ASP A 447 -3.29 -0.12 -10.89
N THR A 448 -4.26 -0.16 -9.98
CA THR A 448 -5.67 -0.40 -10.30
C THR A 448 -6.32 0.78 -11.01
N GLY A 449 -5.99 2.01 -10.64
CA GLY A 449 -6.48 3.21 -11.31
C GLY A 449 -5.98 3.33 -12.76
N ILE A 450 -4.73 2.93 -13.02
CA ILE A 450 -4.17 2.87 -14.38
C ILE A 450 -4.91 1.83 -15.22
N GLN A 451 -5.13 0.64 -14.68
CA GLN A 451 -5.85 -0.44 -15.39
C GLN A 451 -7.32 -0.09 -15.67
N LEU A 452 -7.97 0.65 -14.76
CA LEU A 452 -9.36 1.12 -14.91
C LEU A 452 -9.50 2.40 -15.76
N ARG A 453 -8.38 2.97 -16.24
CA ARG A 453 -8.34 4.24 -17.02
C ARG A 453 -9.11 5.37 -16.32
N VAL A 454 -8.80 5.58 -15.04
CA VAL A 454 -9.33 6.69 -14.25
C VAL A 454 -8.69 8.01 -14.71
N ASP A 455 -9.35 9.14 -14.46
CA ASP A 455 -8.91 10.46 -14.89
C ASP A 455 -7.46 10.75 -14.43
N GLU A 456 -6.66 11.23 -15.37
CA GLU A 456 -5.23 11.49 -15.20
C GLU A 456 -4.88 12.39 -13.97
N PRO A 457 -5.65 13.45 -13.63
CA PRO A 457 -5.35 14.28 -12.45
C PRO A 457 -5.42 13.51 -11.13
N LEU A 458 -6.34 12.55 -11.01
CA LEU A 458 -6.51 11.72 -9.80
C LEU A 458 -5.33 10.75 -9.67
N LEU A 459 -4.87 10.17 -10.79
CA LEU A 459 -3.71 9.28 -10.82
C LEU A 459 -2.41 10.03 -10.51
N ILE A 460 -2.26 11.27 -10.99
CA ILE A 460 -1.13 12.14 -10.64
C ILE A 460 -1.10 12.39 -9.13
N ASN A 461 -2.25 12.73 -8.52
CA ASN A 461 -2.33 12.96 -7.08
C ASN A 461 -1.95 11.72 -6.25
N VAL A 462 -2.44 10.53 -6.63
CA VAL A 462 -2.04 9.26 -5.99
C VAL A 462 -0.53 9.01 -6.15
N SER A 463 0.02 9.25 -7.35
CA SER A 463 1.44 9.07 -7.66
C SER A 463 2.34 10.02 -6.88
N GLU A 464 1.96 11.30 -6.75
CA GLU A 464 2.67 12.29 -5.96
C GLU A 464 2.67 11.93 -4.47
N THR A 465 1.52 11.49 -3.96
CA THR A 465 1.39 11.02 -2.58
C THR A 465 2.26 9.79 -2.31
N LEU A 466 2.25 8.80 -3.23
CA LEU A 466 3.10 7.61 -3.14
C LEU A 466 4.60 7.95 -3.20
N LYS A 467 5.02 8.86 -4.09
CA LYS A 467 6.41 9.37 -4.15
C LYS A 467 6.80 10.04 -2.84
N GLY A 468 5.88 10.78 -2.23
CA GLY A 468 6.03 11.39 -0.92
C GLY A 468 6.29 10.37 0.19
N VAL A 469 5.41 9.38 0.33
CA VAL A 469 5.50 8.31 1.34
C VAL A 469 6.76 7.45 1.15
N THR A 470 7.08 7.08 -0.09
CA THR A 470 8.29 6.28 -0.38
C THR A 470 9.57 7.05 -0.10
N LYS A 471 9.64 8.34 -0.44
CA LYS A 471 10.77 9.21 -0.09
C LYS A 471 10.93 9.35 1.43
N PHE A 472 9.83 9.46 2.17
CA PHE A 472 9.84 9.45 3.64
C PHE A 472 10.39 8.13 4.19
N ASN A 473 9.83 6.98 3.76
CA ASN A 473 10.22 5.66 4.25
C ASN A 473 11.68 5.32 3.92
N LEU A 474 12.18 5.67 2.73
CA LEU A 474 13.58 5.49 2.36
C LEU A 474 14.51 6.29 3.27
N LYS A 475 14.20 7.58 3.48
CA LYS A 475 14.99 8.46 4.36
C LYS A 475 14.91 7.99 5.82
N PHE A 476 13.74 7.53 6.28
CA PHE A 476 13.56 6.95 7.60
C PHE A 476 14.39 5.67 7.77
N ASP A 477 14.32 4.72 6.83
CA ASP A 477 15.09 3.47 6.89
C ASP A 477 16.60 3.69 6.81
N GLU A 478 17.06 4.67 6.02
CA GLU A 478 18.47 5.11 5.99
C GLU A 478 18.97 5.65 7.34
N LEU A 479 18.10 6.35 8.06
CA LEU A 479 18.43 6.94 9.36
C LEU A 479 18.33 5.92 10.50
N PHE A 480 17.34 5.04 10.47
CA PHE A 480 16.96 4.20 11.61
C PHE A 480 17.18 2.68 11.41
N LYS A 481 17.00 2.10 10.21
CA LYS A 481 17.07 0.63 9.99
C LYS A 481 18.41 0.13 9.44
N LYS A 482 19.05 0.85 8.50
CA LYS A 482 20.28 0.38 7.81
C LYS A 482 21.56 0.50 8.64
N ARG A 483 21.51 0.99 9.87
CA ARG A 483 22.70 1.23 10.71
C ARG A 483 22.89 0.07 11.70
N LYS A 484 23.89 -0.78 11.43
CA LYS A 484 24.24 -1.93 12.28
C LYS A 484 24.50 -1.50 13.73
N SER A 485 24.02 -2.30 14.67
CA SER A 485 23.81 -2.09 16.12
C SER A 485 25.02 -1.68 16.99
N ASN A 486 26.20 -1.36 16.44
CA ASN A 486 27.41 -1.17 17.24
C ASN A 486 27.98 0.26 17.26
N HIS A 487 27.27 1.24 16.70
CA HIS A 487 27.65 2.65 16.84
C HIS A 487 26.47 3.50 17.28
N LEU A 488 26.65 4.22 18.39
CA LEU A 488 25.85 5.37 18.81
C LEU A 488 25.96 6.48 17.74
N CYS A 489 25.27 6.30 16.62
CA CYS A 489 25.32 7.21 15.50
C CYS A 489 24.43 8.42 15.79
N LYS A 490 25.09 9.57 15.97
CA LYS A 490 24.43 10.88 16.08
C LYS A 490 23.62 11.14 14.80
N ILE A 491 22.31 11.32 14.92
CA ILE A 491 21.43 11.74 13.82
C ILE A 491 21.40 13.28 13.82
N PRO A 492 21.70 13.96 12.70
CA PRO A 492 21.58 15.41 12.61
C PRO A 492 20.13 15.87 12.84
N ILE A 493 19.95 16.91 13.65
CA ILE A 493 18.62 17.49 13.94
C ILE A 493 17.96 18.00 12.65
N ALA A 494 18.74 18.53 11.71
CA ALA A 494 18.26 18.96 10.40
C ALA A 494 17.61 17.83 9.58
N ASP A 495 18.08 16.59 9.71
CA ASP A 495 17.45 15.43 9.04
C ASP A 495 16.11 15.06 9.70
N ILE A 496 15.97 15.26 11.02
CA ILE A 496 14.72 15.06 11.76
C ILE A 496 13.71 16.17 11.43
N GLU A 497 14.16 17.43 11.40
CA GLU A 497 13.36 18.58 10.97
C GLU A 497 12.92 18.41 9.50
N HIS A 498 13.77 17.88 8.62
CA HIS A 498 13.39 17.54 7.25
C HIS A 498 12.33 16.43 7.17
N LEU A 499 12.43 15.38 8.00
CA LEU A 499 11.37 14.36 8.08
C LEU A 499 10.05 14.93 8.60
N LEU A 500 10.09 15.86 9.57
CA LEU A 500 8.92 16.55 10.10
C LEU A 500 8.30 17.52 9.08
N ASN A 501 9.11 18.20 8.27
CA ASN A 501 8.61 19.03 7.18
C ASN A 501 7.92 18.20 6.09
N ILE A 502 8.44 16.99 5.80
CA ILE A 502 7.74 16.04 4.91
C ILE A 502 6.43 15.58 5.55
N LEU A 503 6.41 15.31 6.86
CA LEU A 503 5.20 14.92 7.59
C LEU A 503 4.12 16.01 7.62
N ASN A 504 4.53 17.27 7.74
CA ASN A 504 3.62 18.43 7.77
C ASN A 504 3.04 18.78 6.39
N SER A 505 3.50 18.12 5.32
CA SER A 505 2.83 18.16 4.02
C SER A 505 1.62 17.20 4.00
N ASN A 506 0.86 17.16 2.90
CA ASN A 506 -0.32 16.30 2.72
C ASN A 506 -0.05 14.77 2.88
N ILE A 507 1.19 14.37 3.13
CA ILE A 507 1.63 12.99 3.34
C ILE A 507 1.37 12.53 4.80
N GLY A 508 1.21 13.47 5.74
CA GLY A 508 1.04 13.17 7.16
C GLY A 508 -0.05 12.15 7.45
N ALA A 509 -1.19 12.16 6.75
CA ALA A 509 -2.27 11.21 6.98
C ALA A 509 -1.88 9.73 6.70
N PHE A 510 -0.83 9.46 5.92
CA PHE A 510 -0.47 8.14 5.40
C PHE A 510 0.71 7.46 6.13
N ILE A 511 1.23 8.08 7.19
CA ILE A 511 2.31 7.54 8.02
C ILE A 511 1.71 7.04 9.33
N GLU A 512 2.21 5.92 9.86
CA GLU A 512 1.74 5.35 11.11
C GLU A 512 1.80 6.37 12.26
N GLU A 513 0.73 6.46 13.03
CA GLU A 513 0.61 7.43 14.13
C GLU A 513 1.73 7.24 15.17
N GLU A 514 2.17 6.00 15.38
CA GLU A 514 3.30 5.66 16.25
C GLU A 514 4.61 6.30 15.78
N ILE A 515 4.88 6.32 14.47
CA ILE A 515 6.08 6.94 13.88
C ILE A 515 6.00 8.46 13.98
N LYS A 516 4.81 9.05 13.80
CA LYS A 516 4.59 10.49 14.00
C LYS A 516 4.85 10.88 15.44
N CYS A 517 4.21 10.18 16.38
CA CYS A 517 4.40 10.41 17.81
C CYS A 517 5.87 10.20 18.19
N PHE A 518 6.56 9.20 17.62
CA PHE A 518 7.99 9.00 17.85
C PHE A 518 8.85 10.18 17.37
N LEU A 519 8.64 10.67 16.15
CA LEU A 519 9.41 11.80 15.60
C LEU A 519 9.07 13.12 16.30
N LEU A 520 7.80 13.35 16.64
CA LEU A 520 7.36 14.49 17.44
C LEU A 520 7.95 14.42 18.86
N ASN A 521 7.92 13.26 19.51
CA ASN A 521 8.55 13.08 20.82
C ASN A 521 10.07 13.29 20.77
N ILE A 522 10.74 12.87 19.71
CA ILE A 522 12.17 13.16 19.51
C ILE A 522 12.37 14.67 19.33
N HIS A 523 11.58 15.33 18.49
CA HIS A 523 11.67 16.76 18.25
C HIS A 523 11.37 17.58 19.51
N ASP A 524 10.34 17.21 20.26
CA ASP A 524 9.95 17.84 21.51
C ASP A 524 10.97 17.55 22.61
N SER A 525 11.53 16.35 22.68
CA SER A 525 12.65 16.03 23.57
C SER A 525 13.91 16.80 23.16
N VAL A 526 14.17 16.98 21.87
CA VAL A 526 15.29 17.78 21.36
C VAL A 526 15.06 19.26 21.64
N ASN A 527 13.84 19.78 21.52
CA ASN A 527 13.50 21.17 21.84
C ASN A 527 13.49 21.44 23.33
N ALA A 528 12.95 20.53 24.15
CA ALA A 528 13.09 20.53 25.60
C ALA A 528 14.56 20.42 26.03
N SER A 529 15.36 19.65 25.29
CA SER A 529 16.81 19.62 25.47
C SER A 529 17.47 20.89 24.96
N ARG A 530 16.98 21.62 23.95
CA ARG A 530 17.54 22.92 23.52
C ARG A 530 17.27 23.99 24.57
N THR A 531 16.09 24.00 25.17
CA THR A 531 15.72 24.95 26.23
C THR A 531 16.38 24.61 27.58
N GLY A 532 16.48 23.31 27.95
CA GLY A 532 17.21 22.83 29.12
C GLY A 532 18.74 22.78 28.96
N ASN A 533 19.26 22.51 27.76
CA ASN A 533 20.70 22.53 27.48
C ASN A 533 21.24 23.96 27.33
N PHE A 534 20.41 24.96 27.08
CA PHE A 534 20.86 26.36 27.06
C PHE A 534 21.32 26.81 28.45
N THR A 535 20.62 26.41 29.51
CA THR A 535 21.03 26.70 30.91
C THR A 535 22.19 25.80 31.35
N PHE A 536 22.18 24.51 31.00
CA PHE A 536 23.28 23.57 31.28
C PHE A 536 24.61 24.00 30.64
N ALA A 537 24.61 24.34 29.34
CA ALA A 537 25.81 24.77 28.62
C ALA A 537 26.30 26.15 29.10
N ASN A 538 25.41 27.05 29.53
CA ASN A 538 25.79 28.35 30.09
C ASN A 538 26.45 28.22 31.48
N LYS A 539 25.94 27.34 32.36
CA LYS A 539 26.59 27.05 33.66
C LYS A 539 27.95 26.37 33.48
N LEU A 540 28.09 25.42 32.54
CA LEU A 540 29.38 24.76 32.27
C LEU A 540 30.43 25.70 31.63
N LYS A 541 29.99 26.80 31.01
CA LYS A 541 30.84 27.84 30.40
C LYS A 541 31.15 29.00 31.34
N TYR A 542 30.60 29.03 32.56
CA TYR A 542 30.88 30.10 33.51
C TYR A 542 32.38 30.10 33.87
N LYS A 543 33.12 31.01 33.23
CA LYS A 543 34.53 31.30 33.49
C LYS A 543 34.67 32.78 33.72
N ASN A 544 34.65 33.19 34.99
CA ASN A 544 35.13 34.50 35.35
C ASN A 544 36.63 34.40 35.70
N ASP A 545 37.46 34.26 34.68
CA ASP A 545 38.91 34.05 34.85
C ASP A 545 39.56 35.24 35.58
N GLU A 546 39.00 36.45 35.48
CA GLU A 546 39.48 37.63 36.20
C GLU A 546 39.27 37.51 37.72
N LEU A 547 38.03 37.25 38.17
CA LEU A 547 37.73 37.08 39.60
C LEU A 547 38.44 35.85 40.17
N LYS A 548 38.50 34.76 39.40
CA LYS A 548 39.23 33.54 39.74
C LYS A 548 40.71 33.81 40.00
N ASN A 549 41.39 34.48 39.07
CA ASN A 549 42.82 34.78 39.18
C ASN A 549 43.09 35.77 40.32
N ARG A 550 42.20 36.75 40.53
CA ARG A 550 42.26 37.65 41.69
C ARG A 550 42.15 36.89 43.01
N LEU A 551 41.21 35.96 43.12
CA LEU A 551 41.02 35.15 44.33
C LEU A 551 42.21 34.22 44.58
N ILE A 552 42.70 33.51 43.56
CA ILE A 552 43.89 32.64 43.67
C ILE A 552 45.13 33.46 44.06
N SER A 553 45.31 34.64 43.48
CA SER A 553 46.40 35.56 43.86
C SER A 553 46.31 35.99 45.32
N ARG A 554 45.11 36.30 45.82
CA ARG A 554 44.87 36.63 47.24
C ARG A 554 45.18 35.46 48.16
N VAL A 555 44.70 34.26 47.83
CA VAL A 555 45.01 33.03 48.57
C VAL A 555 46.52 32.81 48.61
N ASN A 556 47.23 32.87 47.47
CA ASN A 556 48.68 32.68 47.41
C ASN A 556 49.49 33.76 48.14
N SER A 557 48.99 35.00 48.18
CA SER A 557 49.71 36.12 48.80
C SER A 557 49.95 35.93 50.29
N ASN A 558 49.14 35.12 51.00
CA ASN A 558 49.14 35.00 52.47
C ASN A 558 48.94 36.32 53.26
N TYR A 559 48.88 37.48 52.60
CA TYR A 559 48.84 38.80 53.24
C TYR A 559 47.59 39.63 52.89
N GLY A 560 46.81 39.27 51.84
CA GLY A 560 45.57 39.97 51.48
C GLY A 560 44.29 39.43 52.15
N PHE A 561 43.41 40.31 52.65
CA PHE A 561 42.07 39.93 53.12
C PHE A 561 41.27 39.20 52.02
N LEU A 562 40.53 38.16 52.40
CA LEU A 562 39.58 37.48 51.53
C LEU A 562 38.29 38.29 51.57
N ASP A 563 38.05 39.06 50.52
CA ASP A 563 36.83 39.86 50.37
C ASP A 563 35.61 38.91 50.30
N ASP A 564 34.64 39.09 51.21
CA ASP A 564 33.41 38.30 51.28
C ASP A 564 32.66 38.30 49.95
N GLU A 565 32.71 39.42 49.21
CA GLU A 565 32.08 39.52 47.90
C GLU A 565 32.77 38.58 46.90
N LEU A 566 34.12 38.59 46.85
CA LEU A 566 34.90 37.71 45.97
C LEU A 566 34.76 36.23 46.35
N VAL A 567 34.73 35.92 47.63
CA VAL A 567 34.57 34.55 48.15
C VAL A 567 33.18 34.02 47.82
N SER A 568 32.15 34.86 47.84
CA SER A 568 30.76 34.45 47.55
C SER A 568 30.59 33.78 46.17
N TYR A 569 31.44 34.11 45.19
CA TYR A 569 31.40 33.52 43.85
C TYR A 569 32.00 32.10 43.77
N TYR A 570 32.71 31.63 44.80
CA TYR A 570 33.47 30.36 44.78
C TYR A 570 33.31 29.49 46.04
N ASN A 571 32.46 29.88 46.98
CA ASN A 571 32.26 29.18 48.25
C ASN A 571 30.96 28.34 48.30
N GLN A 572 30.33 28.06 47.14
CA GLN A 572 29.02 27.41 47.04
C GLN A 572 27.86 28.21 47.69
N SER A 573 28.01 29.53 47.86
CA SER A 573 26.88 30.40 48.24
C SER A 573 25.91 30.64 47.08
N THR A 574 24.87 31.43 47.29
CA THR A 574 23.90 31.82 46.25
C THR A 574 24.54 32.55 45.07
N ASN A 575 25.71 33.16 45.25
CA ASN A 575 26.44 33.87 44.19
C ASN A 575 27.36 32.95 43.38
N ASP A 576 27.60 31.72 43.85
CA ASP A 576 28.41 30.74 43.14
C ASP A 576 27.59 30.14 41.99
N ARG A 577 27.93 30.55 40.76
CA ARG A 577 27.23 30.14 39.54
C ARG A 577 27.77 28.84 38.93
N ARG A 578 28.74 28.19 39.57
CA ARG A 578 29.30 26.90 39.14
C ARG A 578 28.28 25.78 39.33
N MET A 579 28.42 24.70 38.59
CA MET A 579 27.41 23.63 38.55
C MET A 579 27.51 22.75 39.81
N ASN A 580 26.43 22.56 40.56
CA ASN A 580 26.41 21.52 41.59
C ASN A 580 26.33 20.13 40.94
N LYS A 581 26.99 19.12 41.50
CA LYS A 581 26.91 17.75 41.01
C LYS A 581 25.47 17.21 40.94
N LEU A 582 24.58 17.60 41.86
CA LEU A 582 23.15 17.26 41.83
C LEU A 582 22.41 17.87 40.62
N ASP A 583 22.88 19.00 40.10
CA ASP A 583 22.28 19.67 38.94
C ASP A 583 22.70 19.02 37.60
N VAL A 584 23.59 18.03 37.61
CA VAL A 584 24.07 17.36 36.39
C VAL A 584 23.03 16.34 35.92
N PRO A 585 22.43 16.50 34.73
CA PRO A 585 21.47 15.53 34.22
C PRO A 585 22.14 14.15 33.97
N PRO A 586 21.49 13.02 34.33
CA PRO A 586 22.10 11.69 34.25
C PRO A 586 22.46 11.28 32.80
N ASN A 587 21.74 11.80 31.80
CA ASN A 587 22.02 11.61 30.38
C ASN A 587 23.23 12.44 29.86
N CYS A 588 23.73 13.39 30.65
CA CYS A 588 24.79 14.33 30.27
C CYS A 588 26.15 14.06 30.93
N GLU A 589 26.29 13.01 31.74
CA GLU A 589 27.56 12.65 32.39
C GLU A 589 28.70 12.42 31.39
N SER A 590 28.38 11.84 30.23
CA SER A 590 29.35 11.57 29.16
C SER A 590 30.03 12.85 28.64
N VAL A 591 29.30 13.97 28.59
CA VAL A 591 29.78 15.29 28.15
C VAL A 591 30.67 15.92 29.23
N CYS A 592 30.38 15.66 30.51
CA CYS A 592 31.10 16.22 31.64
C CYS A 592 32.20 15.30 32.20
N LYS A 593 32.51 14.16 31.56
CA LYS A 593 33.48 13.17 32.05
C LYS A 593 34.79 13.76 32.55
N LYS A 594 35.34 14.74 31.84
CA LYS A 594 36.60 15.41 32.22
C LYS A 594 36.47 16.22 33.51
N GLU A 595 35.37 16.97 33.66
CA GLU A 595 35.15 17.82 34.83
C GLU A 595 34.68 17.00 36.05
N LEU A 596 33.88 15.95 35.83
CA LEU A 596 33.54 14.97 36.87
C LEU A 596 34.78 14.22 37.37
N LYS A 597 35.74 13.90 36.49
CA LYS A 597 37.03 13.32 36.90
C LYS A 597 37.81 14.26 37.82
N LYS A 598 37.91 15.55 37.49
CA LYS A 598 38.57 16.55 38.36
C LYS A 598 37.90 16.68 39.72
N LEU A 599 36.56 16.70 39.76
CA LEU A 599 35.81 16.71 41.02
C LEU A 599 36.10 15.45 41.85
N ASN A 600 36.09 14.28 41.23
CA ASN A 600 36.39 13.02 41.92
C ASN A 600 37.82 12.96 42.43
N ASP A 601 38.79 13.45 41.66
CA ASP A 601 40.20 13.52 42.09
C ASP A 601 40.38 14.51 43.26
N TRP A 602 39.65 15.64 43.23
CA TRP A 602 39.61 16.57 44.36
C TRP A 602 38.95 15.96 45.60
N LEU A 603 37.81 15.27 45.46
CA LEU A 603 37.13 14.58 46.56
C LEU A 603 38.02 13.49 47.18
N LYS A 604 38.78 12.74 46.38
CA LYS A 604 39.78 11.78 46.88
C LYS A 604 40.85 12.48 47.74
N ASN A 605 41.36 13.62 47.28
CA ASN A 605 42.32 14.42 48.04
C ASN A 605 41.68 15.00 49.32
N PHE A 606 40.44 15.45 49.24
CA PHE A 606 39.66 15.88 50.42
C PHE A 606 39.54 14.76 51.44
N HIS A 607 39.13 13.56 51.01
CA HIS A 607 38.97 12.39 51.87
C HIS A 607 40.28 11.85 52.48
N PHE A 608 41.44 12.21 51.91
CA PHE A 608 42.74 11.91 52.51
C PHE A 608 42.98 12.69 53.82
N TYR A 609 42.49 13.94 53.91
CA TYR A 609 42.63 14.77 55.11
C TYR A 609 41.36 14.80 55.98
N PHE A 610 40.19 14.66 55.36
CA PHE A 610 38.90 14.85 56.00
C PHE A 610 37.97 13.67 55.72
N LYS A 611 37.65 12.86 56.74
CA LYS A 611 36.76 11.70 56.57
C LYS A 611 35.42 12.10 55.94
N ASP A 612 34.76 13.11 56.52
CA ASP A 612 33.49 13.67 56.06
C ASP A 612 33.39 15.16 56.43
N LEU A 613 32.26 15.80 56.07
CA LEU A 613 31.97 17.18 56.44
C LEU A 613 31.91 17.40 57.97
N ARG A 614 31.51 16.38 58.75
CA ARG A 614 31.47 16.46 60.22
C ARG A 614 32.88 16.56 60.79
N HIS A 615 33.81 15.76 60.27
CA HIS A 615 35.22 15.83 60.64
C HIS A 615 35.82 17.21 60.30
N LEU A 616 35.52 17.75 59.12
CA LEU A 616 35.95 19.11 58.76
C LEU A 616 35.39 20.15 59.75
N ASN A 617 34.09 20.08 60.08
CA ASN A 617 33.47 21.01 61.02
C ASN A 617 34.11 20.95 62.42
N ASP A 618 34.41 19.75 62.93
CA ASP A 618 35.07 19.57 64.22
C ASP A 618 36.48 20.18 64.21
N LEU A 619 37.26 19.94 63.15
CA LEU A 619 38.58 20.56 62.98
C LEU A 619 38.48 22.08 62.89
N VAL A 620 37.51 22.63 62.13
CA VAL A 620 37.28 24.08 62.05
C VAL A 620 36.94 24.67 63.41
N ALA A 621 36.06 24.03 64.18
CA ALA A 621 35.69 24.48 65.52
C ALA A 621 36.87 24.45 66.50
N LYS A 622 37.67 23.37 66.48
CA LYS A 622 38.92 23.27 67.26
C LYS A 622 39.92 24.35 66.87
N THR A 623 40.07 24.60 65.56
CA THR A 623 40.94 25.64 65.03
C THR A 623 40.47 27.03 65.47
N ALA A 624 39.19 27.34 65.32
CA ALA A 624 38.58 28.60 65.74
C ALA A 624 38.82 28.88 67.23
N ARG A 625 38.62 27.85 68.07
CA ARG A 625 38.88 27.94 69.51
C ARG A 625 40.35 28.18 69.80
N CYS A 626 41.24 27.36 69.23
CA CYS A 626 42.68 27.46 69.49
C CYS A 626 43.31 28.71 68.89
N PHE A 627 42.78 29.26 67.81
CA PHE A 627 43.30 30.45 67.15
C PHE A 627 42.52 31.72 67.52
N ASN A 628 41.62 31.67 68.51
CA ASN A 628 40.88 32.84 68.97
C ASN A 628 41.84 33.87 69.59
N LEU A 629 41.97 35.05 68.98
CA LEU A 629 42.86 36.12 69.43
C LEU A 629 42.13 37.18 70.29
N GLU A 630 40.81 37.12 70.37
CA GLU A 630 40.00 38.09 71.11
C GLU A 630 39.83 37.66 72.57
N ASN A 631 39.36 36.43 72.77
CA ASN A 631 39.02 35.89 74.08
C ASN A 631 40.17 35.16 74.75
N ASP A 632 41.25 34.84 74.04
CA ASP A 632 42.37 34.06 74.57
C ASP A 632 43.71 34.75 74.26
N ARG A 633 44.03 35.78 75.05
CA ARG A 633 45.23 36.64 74.87
C ARG A 633 46.28 36.34 75.92
N TYR A 634 47.56 36.47 75.54
CA TYR A 634 48.67 36.38 76.46
C TYR A 634 48.58 37.51 77.50
N LEU A 635 48.69 37.18 78.80
CA LEU A 635 48.46 38.06 79.98
C LEU A 635 46.99 38.39 80.29
N HIS A 636 46.02 37.73 79.65
CA HIS A 636 44.63 37.76 80.08
C HIS A 636 44.42 36.58 81.07
N GLU A 637 43.99 36.87 82.29
CA GLU A 637 43.60 35.87 83.31
C GLU A 637 42.27 35.22 82.89
N ASN A 638 42.32 34.38 81.86
CA ASN A 638 41.29 33.36 81.65
C ASN A 638 41.81 32.09 82.30
N ASP A 639 41.61 32.00 83.61
CA ASP A 639 42.05 30.90 84.47
C ASP A 639 41.37 29.56 84.11
N ASP A 640 40.51 29.53 83.10
CA ASP A 640 39.77 28.35 82.70
C ASP A 640 40.28 27.70 81.40
N LEU A 641 41.36 28.18 80.75
CA LEU A 641 41.82 27.60 79.45
C LEU A 641 43.22 26.96 79.51
N TYR A 642 43.24 25.65 79.37
CA TYR A 642 44.42 24.81 79.55
C TYR A 642 44.79 24.05 78.27
N CYS A 643 45.90 23.30 78.34
CA CYS A 643 46.33 22.36 77.31
C CYS A 643 46.61 22.99 75.92
N PHE A 644 46.95 22.15 74.94
CA PHE A 644 47.07 22.53 73.54
C PHE A 644 45.70 22.82 72.91
N CYS A 645 44.67 22.06 73.28
CA CYS A 645 43.31 22.14 72.74
C CYS A 645 42.54 23.42 73.13
N ARG A 646 43.12 24.24 74.03
CA ARG A 646 42.54 25.47 74.59
C ARG A 646 41.10 25.26 75.07
N SER A 647 40.92 24.22 75.89
CA SER A 647 39.65 23.89 76.56
C SER A 647 39.83 23.99 78.08
N SER A 648 38.71 24.12 78.78
CA SER A 648 38.67 24.02 80.24
C SER A 648 38.94 22.63 80.76
N ASP A 649 39.10 22.52 82.07
CA ASP A 649 39.04 21.23 82.76
C ASP A 649 37.74 20.53 82.37
N ASP A 650 37.87 19.30 81.88
CA ASP A 650 36.78 18.42 81.44
C ASP A 650 36.36 17.45 82.55
N GLY A 651 36.95 17.58 83.75
CA GLY A 651 36.75 16.68 84.89
C GLY A 651 37.59 15.41 84.81
N HIS A 652 38.41 15.25 83.75
CA HIS A 652 39.33 14.14 83.60
C HIS A 652 40.73 14.49 84.14
N THR A 653 41.60 13.48 84.25
CA THR A 653 42.93 13.67 84.83
C THR A 653 43.77 14.65 84.01
N MET A 654 44.19 15.74 84.65
CA MET A 654 45.13 16.71 84.10
C MET A 654 46.52 16.57 84.74
N VAL A 655 47.56 16.85 83.98
CA VAL A 655 48.96 16.82 84.44
C VAL A 655 49.64 18.17 84.21
N GLN A 656 50.36 18.65 85.22
CA GLN A 656 51.09 19.92 85.17
C GLN A 656 52.52 19.71 84.66
N CYS A 657 52.96 20.56 83.72
CA CYS A 657 54.34 20.55 83.22
C CYS A 657 55.30 21.20 84.23
N GLU A 658 56.42 20.54 84.55
CA GLU A 658 57.37 21.05 85.54
C GLU A 658 58.10 22.34 85.09
N ILE A 659 58.24 22.56 83.77
CA ILE A 659 58.96 23.73 83.23
C ILE A 659 58.03 24.93 83.03
N CYS A 660 56.88 24.76 82.39
CA CYS A 660 55.98 25.89 82.08
C CYS A 660 54.81 26.04 83.06
N LYS A 661 54.64 25.11 84.01
CA LYS A 661 53.59 25.10 85.04
C LYS A 661 52.15 25.14 84.50
N ASP A 662 51.96 24.92 83.20
CA ASP A 662 50.65 24.75 82.58
C ASP A 662 50.11 23.32 82.76
N TRP A 663 48.78 23.21 82.77
CA TRP A 663 48.04 21.96 82.84
C TRP A 663 47.68 21.42 81.45
N TYR A 664 47.72 20.10 81.30
CA TYR A 664 47.42 19.39 80.06
C TYR A 664 46.49 18.22 80.34
N HIS A 665 45.44 18.06 79.54
CA HIS A 665 44.57 16.88 79.61
C HIS A 665 45.37 15.63 79.23
N SER A 666 45.26 14.56 80.02
CA SER A 666 45.98 13.31 79.76
C SER A 666 45.64 12.72 78.38
N GLU A 667 44.38 12.89 77.93
CA GLU A 667 43.92 12.43 76.61
C GLU A 667 44.53 13.23 75.45
N CYS A 668 44.78 14.53 75.64
CA CYS A 668 45.40 15.37 74.61
C CYS A 668 46.91 15.07 74.43
N LEU A 669 47.53 14.36 75.38
CA LEU A 669 48.94 13.97 75.33
C LEU A 669 49.16 12.66 74.54
N ASN A 670 48.19 11.74 74.56
CA ASN A 670 48.24 10.45 73.86
C ASN A 670 47.52 10.52 72.51
N THR A 671 48.22 11.02 71.49
CA THR A 671 47.73 10.99 70.10
C THR A 671 48.20 9.72 69.37
N GLU A 672 47.87 8.55 69.93
CA GLU A 672 47.68 7.34 69.12
C GLU A 672 46.17 7.16 68.93
N THR A 673 45.67 7.92 67.97
CA THR A 673 44.48 7.68 67.14
C THR A 673 43.43 6.70 67.68
N LEU A 674 42.31 7.26 68.16
CA LEU A 674 40.98 6.67 68.04
C LEU A 674 40.60 6.52 66.55
N SER A 675 41.26 5.61 65.86
CA SER A 675 40.81 5.06 64.58
C SER A 675 40.81 3.54 64.69
N ASN A 676 39.62 3.01 64.96
CA ASN A 676 39.13 1.65 64.74
C ASN A 676 40.10 0.71 64.01
N GLU A 677 40.90 0.01 64.79
CA GLU A 677 41.19 -1.42 64.67
C GLU A 677 41.75 -1.86 66.02
N TYR A 678 41.30 -3.03 66.51
CA TYR A 678 41.63 -3.57 67.84
C TYR A 678 43.14 -3.57 68.10
N ILE A 679 43.61 -2.63 68.92
CA ILE A 679 44.81 -2.79 69.74
C ILE A 679 44.38 -2.44 71.15
N GLU A 680 44.10 -3.47 71.95
CA GLU A 680 44.11 -3.35 73.40
C GLU A 680 45.50 -2.85 73.81
N MET A 681 45.62 -1.57 74.14
CA MET A 681 46.73 -1.13 74.98
C MET A 681 46.68 -1.97 76.26
N THR A 682 47.74 -2.72 76.54
CA THR A 682 47.85 -3.45 77.80
C THR A 682 47.79 -2.46 78.96
N LEU A 683 47.20 -2.89 80.09
CA LEU A 683 47.09 -2.10 81.32
C LEU A 683 48.45 -1.52 81.77
N GLU A 684 49.56 -2.19 81.43
CA GLU A 684 50.93 -1.72 81.67
C GLU A 684 51.28 -0.42 80.91
N GLN A 685 50.80 -0.22 79.69
CA GLN A 685 51.08 1.00 78.89
C GLN A 685 50.26 2.20 79.36
N LYS A 686 49.01 1.99 79.79
CA LYS A 686 48.21 3.02 80.50
C LYS A 686 48.82 3.39 81.84
N SER A 687 49.43 2.43 82.54
CA SER A 687 50.05 2.65 83.85
C SER A 687 51.32 3.52 83.80
N PHE A 688 52.05 3.54 82.66
CA PHE A 688 53.33 4.26 82.56
C PHE A 688 53.19 5.79 82.69
N LEU A 689 52.10 6.38 82.19
CA LEU A 689 51.84 7.83 82.35
C LEU A 689 51.27 8.19 83.73
N LEU A 690 50.74 7.20 84.46
CA LEU A 690 50.15 7.35 85.80
C LEU A 690 51.13 7.04 86.94
N LYS A 691 52.40 6.69 86.64
CA LYS A 691 53.48 6.54 87.63
C LYS A 691 54.03 7.88 88.13
N THR A 692 53.24 8.94 88.22
CA THR A 692 53.68 10.22 88.82
C THR A 692 53.64 10.22 90.35
N ASN A 693 53.34 9.07 90.98
CA ASN A 693 53.27 8.92 92.44
C ASN A 693 54.58 8.39 93.08
N GLU A 694 55.64 8.24 92.29
CA GLU A 694 57.00 8.00 92.79
C GLU A 694 57.72 9.36 92.93
N GLU A 695 58.39 9.63 94.06
CA GLU A 695 58.96 10.95 94.40
C GLU A 695 59.97 11.51 93.38
N ASP A 696 60.43 10.68 92.43
CA ASP A 696 61.47 11.01 91.46
C ASP A 696 60.96 11.24 90.01
N ASN A 697 59.64 11.22 89.74
CA ASN A 697 59.09 11.34 88.38
C ASN A 697 58.52 12.74 88.08
N VAL A 698 58.88 13.35 86.95
CA VAL A 698 58.38 14.68 86.51
C VAL A 698 57.84 14.68 85.09
N PHE A 699 56.70 15.33 84.88
CA PHE A 699 56.11 15.51 83.56
C PHE A 699 56.65 16.77 82.85
N ILE A 700 57.06 16.62 81.59
CA ILE A 700 57.46 17.73 80.71
C ILE A 700 56.66 17.69 79.41
N CYS A 701 55.96 18.78 79.09
CA CYS A 701 55.15 18.88 77.87
C CYS A 701 55.99 18.93 76.57
N SER A 702 55.34 18.65 75.44
CA SER A 702 55.95 18.65 74.10
C SER A 702 56.51 20.01 73.63
N LEU A 703 56.16 21.12 74.32
CA LEU A 703 56.76 22.43 74.06
C LEU A 703 58.14 22.58 74.70
N CYS A 704 58.24 22.18 75.96
CA CYS A 704 59.44 22.37 76.78
C CYS A 704 60.45 21.24 76.57
N TYR A 705 59.98 20.07 76.13
CA TYR A 705 60.86 18.95 75.79
C TYR A 705 61.61 19.17 74.47
N SER A 706 62.87 18.75 74.43
CA SER A 706 63.81 19.04 73.33
C SER A 706 63.74 18.07 72.13
N GLY A 707 62.79 17.12 72.13
CA GLY A 707 62.55 16.15 71.05
C GLY A 707 61.93 16.75 69.79
N GLN A 708 62.08 16.05 68.66
CA GLN A 708 61.38 16.43 67.42
C GLN A 708 59.88 16.16 67.60
N ILE A 709 59.01 17.15 67.34
CA ILE A 709 57.58 16.86 67.21
C ILE A 709 57.35 16.12 65.91
N ASN A 710 56.85 14.90 66.02
CA ASN A 710 56.28 14.19 64.89
C ASN A 710 54.88 14.76 64.61
N LEU A 711 54.81 15.77 63.73
CA LEU A 711 53.53 16.37 63.32
C LEU A 711 52.60 15.35 62.63
N LYS A 712 53.08 14.16 62.24
CA LYS A 712 52.23 13.09 61.67
C LYS A 712 51.26 12.48 62.70
N LYS A 713 51.49 12.67 64.00
CA LYS A 713 50.63 12.13 65.07
C LYS A 713 49.47 13.07 65.43
N TYR A 714 49.52 14.34 65.03
CA TYR A 714 48.42 15.28 65.28
C TYR A 714 47.44 15.25 64.12
N ASP A 715 46.18 14.98 64.43
CA ASP A 715 45.07 15.07 63.49
C ASP A 715 44.99 16.49 62.93
N GLY A 716 45.06 16.66 61.60
CA GLY A 716 45.12 17.98 60.99
C GLY A 716 45.83 18.05 59.64
N ILE A 717 45.83 19.25 59.06
CA ILE A 717 46.36 19.54 57.73
C ILE A 717 47.50 20.55 57.80
N LYS A 718 48.50 20.47 56.93
CA LYS A 718 49.49 21.57 56.82
C LYS A 718 48.83 22.76 56.15
N PHE A 719 49.21 23.96 56.57
CA PHE A 719 48.67 25.18 55.97
C PHE A 719 48.83 25.23 54.43
N GLN A 720 49.97 24.75 53.90
CA GLN A 720 50.21 24.68 52.45
C GLN A 720 49.29 23.68 51.74
N ASP A 721 48.98 22.55 52.38
CA ASP A 721 48.08 21.54 51.82
C ASP A 721 46.62 22.04 51.86
N LEU A 722 46.22 22.76 52.93
CA LEU A 722 44.93 23.44 53.03
C LEU A 722 44.78 24.53 51.96
N GLN A 723 45.83 25.34 51.77
CA GLN A 723 45.88 26.38 50.74
C GLN A 723 45.73 25.77 49.33
N LYS A 724 46.45 24.69 49.05
CA LYS A 724 46.35 23.97 47.78
C LYS A 724 44.95 23.38 47.57
N MET A 725 44.38 22.75 48.60
CA MET A 725 43.02 22.21 48.55
C MET A 725 41.98 23.28 48.20
N LEU A 726 42.14 24.47 48.78
CA LEU A 726 41.28 25.62 48.51
C LEU A 726 41.43 26.11 47.07
N ILE A 727 42.66 26.25 46.57
CA ILE A 727 42.93 26.64 45.17
C ILE A 727 42.36 25.62 44.18
N ASP A 728 42.55 24.32 44.46
CA ASP A 728 42.00 23.26 43.61
C ASP A 728 40.47 23.31 43.59
N SER A 729 39.82 23.66 44.70
CA SER A 729 38.37 23.87 44.78
C SER A 729 37.89 25.04 43.93
N ILE A 730 38.64 26.14 43.85
CA ILE A 730 38.36 27.32 43.00
C ILE A 730 38.48 26.95 41.50
N ASN A 731 39.33 25.98 41.16
CA ASN A 731 39.54 25.50 39.80
C ASN A 731 38.45 24.53 39.29
N LEU A 732 37.55 24.06 40.17
CA LEU A 732 36.44 23.19 39.78
C LEU A 732 35.35 23.96 39.04
N LEU A 733 34.82 23.37 37.97
CA LEU A 733 33.60 23.83 37.28
C LEU A 733 32.34 23.14 37.80
N ILE A 734 32.49 21.92 38.33
CA ILE A 734 31.45 21.14 39.00
C ILE A 734 31.86 21.01 40.46
N VAL A 735 30.99 21.45 41.36
CA VAL A 735 31.22 21.44 42.81
C VAL A 735 30.52 20.24 43.48
N PRO A 736 30.98 19.81 44.67
CA PRO A 736 30.35 18.72 45.42
C PRO A 736 28.85 18.92 45.68
N GLU A 737 28.15 17.81 45.93
CA GLU A 737 26.71 17.80 46.24
C GLU A 737 26.41 18.61 47.51
N ASP A 738 27.22 18.41 48.55
CA ASP A 738 27.15 19.15 49.81
C ASP A 738 27.60 20.60 49.62
N SER A 739 26.64 21.52 49.67
CA SER A 739 26.84 22.97 49.47
C SER A 739 27.67 23.67 50.55
N SER A 740 28.11 22.96 51.58
CA SER A 740 28.81 23.54 52.73
C SER A 740 30.27 23.13 52.84
N ILE A 741 30.75 22.12 52.10
CA ILE A 741 32.14 21.65 52.19
C ILE A 741 33.10 22.77 51.81
N ILE A 742 32.92 23.39 50.65
CA ILE A 742 33.83 24.44 50.18
C ILE A 742 33.73 25.68 51.08
N LYS A 743 32.52 26.06 51.49
CA LYS A 743 32.31 27.14 52.45
C LYS A 743 33.11 26.94 53.74
N LYS A 744 33.08 25.74 54.31
CA LYS A 744 33.82 25.39 55.53
C LYS A 744 35.33 25.32 55.31
N LEU A 745 35.79 24.97 54.11
CA LEU A 745 37.21 25.07 53.76
C LEU A 745 37.70 26.52 53.69
N PHE A 746 36.89 27.45 53.16
CA PHE A 746 37.21 28.89 53.19
C PHE A 746 37.32 29.40 54.63
N GLU A 747 36.35 29.06 55.49
CA GLU A 747 36.36 29.39 56.92
C GLU A 747 37.60 28.84 57.62
N PHE A 748 37.95 27.57 57.37
CA PHE A 748 39.15 26.94 57.94
C PHE A 748 40.43 27.69 57.55
N TYR A 749 40.54 28.02 56.26
CA TYR A 749 41.70 28.73 55.73
C TYR A 749 41.79 30.14 56.29
N GLU A 750 40.68 30.87 56.39
CA GLU A 750 40.65 32.25 56.88
C GLU A 750 41.06 32.35 58.35
N ILE A 751 40.52 31.49 59.23
CA ILE A 751 40.91 31.44 60.64
C ILE A 751 42.41 31.16 60.75
N SER A 752 42.90 30.19 59.99
CA SER A 752 44.33 29.82 59.97
C SER A 752 45.23 30.94 59.46
N LEU A 753 44.78 31.66 58.43
CA LEU A 753 45.49 32.77 57.81
C LEU A 753 45.58 33.98 58.75
N ASN A 754 44.49 34.32 59.42
CA ASN A 754 44.44 35.41 60.40
C ASN A 754 45.40 35.14 61.56
N TYR A 755 45.44 33.90 62.03
CA TYR A 755 46.38 33.50 63.07
C TYR A 755 47.83 33.53 62.59
N LYS A 756 48.12 33.06 61.37
CA LYS A 756 49.45 33.14 60.75
C LYS A 756 49.95 34.58 60.64
N ARG A 757 49.07 35.51 60.24
CA ARG A 757 49.38 36.95 60.16
C ARG A 757 49.67 37.53 61.53
N PHE A 758 48.85 37.20 62.51
CA PHE A 758 49.06 37.63 63.88
C PHE A 758 50.44 37.18 64.39
N LEU A 759 50.81 35.92 64.16
CA LEU A 759 52.16 35.43 64.51
C LEU A 759 53.26 36.18 63.76
N SER A 760 53.05 36.44 62.47
CA SER A 760 54.00 37.16 61.62
C SER A 760 54.23 38.60 62.04
N GLY A 761 53.27 39.24 62.73
CA GLY A 761 53.41 40.60 63.26
C GLY A 761 53.79 40.66 64.75
N THR A 762 53.38 39.68 65.55
CA THR A 762 53.51 39.72 67.03
C THR A 762 54.67 38.88 67.56
N ILE A 763 55.00 37.76 66.89
CA ILE A 763 56.02 36.80 67.33
C ILE A 763 57.25 36.87 66.44
N PHE A 764 57.05 36.93 65.13
CA PHE A 764 58.12 37.15 64.17
C PHE A 764 58.18 38.65 63.89
N GLY A 765 59.38 39.23 63.90
CA GLY A 765 59.53 40.65 63.57
C GLY A 765 59.46 40.83 62.07
N GLN A 766 58.29 41.14 61.50
CA GLN A 766 58.24 41.76 60.18
C GLN A 766 58.37 43.26 60.35
N ALA A 767 59.29 43.87 59.58
CA ALA A 767 59.46 45.32 59.53
C ALA A 767 58.11 45.97 59.18
N SER A 768 57.47 46.56 60.17
CA SER A 768 56.33 47.45 60.01
C SER A 768 56.86 48.75 59.39
N ASP A 769 56.74 48.86 58.06
CA ASP A 769 56.46 50.10 57.33
C ASP A 769 56.37 49.80 55.83
N VAL A 770 55.24 49.22 55.41
CA VAL A 770 54.75 49.40 54.05
C VAL A 770 53.26 49.69 54.15
N THR A 771 52.92 50.96 54.02
CA THR A 771 51.59 51.47 53.79
C THR A 771 50.96 50.80 52.56
N ILE A 772 49.65 50.59 52.67
CA ILE A 772 48.80 49.89 51.71
C ILE A 772 48.68 50.72 50.42
N ALA A 773 49.65 50.59 49.52
CA ALA A 773 49.54 50.87 48.08
C ALA A 773 50.82 50.37 47.41
N THR A 774 50.71 49.57 46.35
CA THR A 774 51.81 49.03 45.50
C THR A 774 52.48 47.71 45.92
N ALA A 775 51.69 46.65 46.15
CA ALA A 775 52.17 45.27 46.16
C ALA A 775 52.03 44.58 44.78
N ALA A 776 52.44 45.24 43.70
CA ALA A 776 52.36 44.69 42.33
C ALA A 776 53.72 44.40 41.67
N VAL A 777 54.85 44.75 42.28
CA VAL A 777 56.17 44.45 41.69
C VAL A 777 57.17 44.08 42.79
N ALA A 778 57.13 42.81 43.23
CA ALA A 778 58.21 42.20 43.98
C ALA A 778 58.29 40.71 43.64
N ASN A 779 58.56 40.40 42.37
CA ASN A 779 59.26 39.17 42.03
C ASN A 779 60.72 39.37 42.45
N ASN A 780 61.11 38.84 43.61
CA ASN A 780 62.48 38.40 43.83
C ASN A 780 62.57 37.43 45.00
N ASN A 781 63.17 36.28 44.68
CA ASN A 781 63.60 35.22 45.59
C ASN A 781 64.63 35.73 46.61
N GLN A 782 64.17 36.38 47.69
CA GLN A 782 64.91 36.46 48.95
C GLN A 782 63.97 36.10 50.08
N GLY A 783 64.19 34.92 50.68
CA GLY A 783 63.44 34.46 51.83
C GLY A 783 63.68 35.41 53.01
N ASN A 784 62.67 36.19 53.37
CA ASN A 784 62.61 36.84 54.67
C ASN A 784 62.66 35.73 55.73
N LYS A 785 63.84 35.58 56.31
CA LYS A 785 64.11 34.57 57.34
C LYS A 785 63.27 34.95 58.55
N LEU A 786 62.26 34.14 58.85
CA LEU A 786 61.46 34.28 60.05
C LEU A 786 62.40 34.18 61.26
N GLU A 787 62.58 35.27 61.98
CA GLU A 787 63.40 35.34 63.20
C GLU A 787 62.56 35.93 64.33
N ILE A 788 62.80 35.44 65.55
CA ILE A 788 62.11 35.91 66.76
C ILE A 788 62.91 37.10 67.31
N PRO A 789 62.28 38.28 67.53
CA PRO A 789 62.97 39.47 68.01
C PRO A 789 63.69 39.25 69.35
N LEU A 790 64.85 39.89 69.51
CA LEU A 790 65.60 39.97 70.77
C LEU A 790 64.75 40.74 71.80
N GLY A 791 64.10 40.03 72.72
CA GLY A 791 63.27 40.62 73.78
C GLY A 791 61.87 40.01 73.96
N LEU A 792 61.43 39.10 73.08
CA LEU A 792 60.17 38.37 73.27
C LEU A 792 60.25 37.46 74.50
N SER A 793 59.23 37.42 75.36
CA SER A 793 59.23 36.49 76.50
C SER A 793 59.02 35.05 76.03
N THR A 794 59.76 34.10 76.64
CA THR A 794 59.61 32.67 76.33
C THR A 794 58.21 32.16 76.62
N GLU A 795 57.56 32.68 77.66
CA GLU A 795 56.17 32.38 78.02
C GLU A 795 55.18 32.79 76.92
N LYS A 796 55.35 33.99 76.34
CA LYS A 796 54.54 34.44 75.20
C LYS A 796 54.71 33.50 74.01
N CYS A 797 55.95 33.12 73.72
CA CYS A 797 56.24 32.15 72.65
C CYS A 797 55.60 30.78 72.94
N LYS A 798 55.68 30.27 74.18
CA LYS A 798 55.02 29.02 74.60
C LYS A 798 53.51 29.08 74.50
N PHE A 799 52.89 30.20 74.89
CA PHE A 799 51.45 30.42 74.81
C PHE A 799 50.94 30.28 73.37
N TYR A 800 51.54 31.00 72.42
CA TYR A 800 51.13 30.92 71.02
C TYR A 800 51.57 29.62 70.33
N LEU A 801 52.67 28.99 70.76
CA LEU A 801 53.03 27.66 70.27
C LEU A 801 52.03 26.59 70.74
N ARG A 802 51.47 26.71 71.95
CA ARG A 802 50.40 25.84 72.46
C ARG A 802 49.18 25.89 71.54
N LYS A 803 48.74 27.11 71.25
CA LYS A 803 47.63 27.41 70.32
C LYS A 803 47.89 26.85 68.92
N LEU A 804 49.11 27.00 68.40
CA LEU A 804 49.53 26.40 67.12
C LEU A 804 49.39 24.87 67.07
N LEU A 805 49.76 24.17 68.14
CA LEU A 805 49.72 22.70 68.15
C LEU A 805 48.30 22.14 68.32
N GLY A 806 47.40 22.85 69.00
CA GLY A 806 46.01 22.38 69.16
C GLY A 806 45.03 22.86 68.08
N GLY A 807 45.44 23.79 67.23
CA GLY A 807 44.58 24.34 66.18
C GLY A 807 44.50 23.50 64.91
N ASN A 808 45.08 22.30 64.86
CA ASN A 808 44.98 21.31 63.77
C ASN A 808 45.28 21.80 62.32
N CYS A 809 45.73 23.05 62.16
CA CYS A 809 46.30 23.61 60.94
C CYS A 809 47.78 23.92 61.19
N HIS A 810 48.64 23.06 60.68
CA HIS A 810 50.06 23.06 61.02
C HIS A 810 50.83 24.10 60.19
N LEU A 811 51.21 25.19 60.86
CA LEU A 811 52.15 26.21 60.38
C LEU A 811 53.59 25.73 60.58
N THR A 812 54.04 24.83 59.69
CA THR A 812 55.24 24.02 59.93
C THR A 812 56.53 24.80 60.13
N GLU A 813 56.72 25.94 59.45
CA GLU A 813 57.93 26.74 59.59
C GLU A 813 57.91 27.57 60.87
N GLU A 814 56.78 28.16 61.20
CA GLU A 814 56.53 28.92 62.42
C GLU A 814 56.72 28.03 63.66
N ILE A 815 56.12 26.83 63.65
CA ILE A 815 56.28 25.82 64.71
C ILE A 815 57.76 25.45 64.89
N LYS A 816 58.51 25.18 63.80
CA LYS A 816 59.93 24.82 63.87
C LYS A 816 60.77 25.93 64.51
N ILE A 817 60.51 27.19 64.14
CA ILE A 817 61.31 28.34 64.61
C ILE A 817 61.00 28.64 66.07
N MET A 818 59.72 28.70 66.46
CA MET A 818 59.29 28.91 67.85
C MET A 818 59.83 27.81 68.77
N LYS A 819 59.81 26.55 68.32
CA LYS A 819 60.43 25.43 69.05
C LYS A 819 61.93 25.58 69.23
N ARG A 820 62.67 25.96 68.18
CA ARG A 820 64.12 26.18 68.29
C ARG A 820 64.44 27.26 69.30
N TYR A 821 63.62 28.32 69.36
CA TYR A 821 63.74 29.39 70.34
C TYR A 821 63.47 28.91 71.77
N ILE A 822 62.34 28.24 72.01
CA ILE A 822 61.99 27.69 73.33
C ILE A 822 63.02 26.67 73.80
N ARG A 823 63.51 25.80 72.91
CA ARG A 823 64.55 24.80 73.22
C ARG A 823 65.83 25.45 73.73
N LYS A 824 66.26 26.58 73.16
CA LYS A 824 67.45 27.30 73.63
C LYS A 824 67.29 27.82 75.06
N HIS A 825 66.08 28.20 75.45
CA HIS A 825 65.77 28.71 76.77
C HIS A 825 65.61 27.58 77.80
N ASP A 826 64.78 26.59 77.50
CA ASP A 826 64.37 25.55 78.45
C ASP A 826 65.41 24.44 78.65
N ILE A 827 66.44 24.35 77.79
CA ILE A 827 67.50 23.34 77.92
C ILE A 827 68.21 23.42 79.27
N ASN A 828 68.32 24.61 79.87
CA ASN A 828 68.95 24.79 81.17
C ASN A 828 68.10 24.20 82.30
N GLU A 829 66.79 24.42 82.29
CA GLU A 829 65.86 23.83 83.27
C GLU A 829 65.77 22.31 83.08
N LEU A 830 65.71 21.83 81.84
CA LEU A 830 65.73 20.40 81.53
C LEU A 830 67.03 19.73 82.03
N ASN A 831 68.17 20.40 81.89
CA ASN A 831 69.45 19.91 82.41
C ASN A 831 69.51 19.94 83.96
N LYS A 832 68.86 20.90 84.62
CA LYS A 832 68.74 20.91 86.09
C LYS A 832 67.93 19.71 86.60
N LEU A 833 66.83 19.38 85.94
CA LEU A 833 66.01 18.20 86.27
C LEU A 833 66.80 16.89 86.08
N LYS A 834 67.52 16.76 84.95
CA LYS A 834 68.41 15.60 84.70
C LYS A 834 69.52 15.46 85.74
N ARG A 835 70.10 16.57 86.22
CA ARG A 835 71.14 16.55 87.28
C ARG A 835 70.58 16.08 88.63
N ARG A 836 69.30 16.32 88.90
CA ARG A 836 68.59 15.85 90.11
C ARG A 836 68.19 14.37 90.06
N LYS A 837 68.54 13.65 88.98
CA LYS A 837 68.17 12.25 88.73
C LYS A 837 66.65 11.98 88.64
N MET A 838 65.86 13.02 88.36
CA MET A 838 64.42 12.85 88.14
C MET A 838 64.18 12.11 86.80
N GLU A 839 63.27 11.15 86.77
CA GLU A 839 62.83 10.51 85.53
C GLU A 839 61.87 11.46 84.79
N ILE A 840 62.21 11.79 83.54
CA ILE A 840 61.42 12.71 82.73
C ILE A 840 60.38 11.91 81.95
N ILE A 841 59.12 12.03 82.36
CA ILE A 841 57.98 11.49 81.62
C ILE A 841 57.53 12.56 80.63
N THR A 842 57.55 12.21 79.36
CA THR A 842 56.92 12.98 78.29
C THR A 842 55.78 12.15 77.74
N GLY A 843 54.70 12.77 77.27
CA GLY A 843 53.60 12.08 76.57
C GLY A 843 54.00 11.45 75.21
N TYR A 844 55.26 11.04 75.03
CA TYR A 844 55.77 10.32 73.87
C TYR A 844 55.99 8.84 74.22
N PRO A 845 55.71 7.88 73.32
CA PRO A 845 56.01 6.47 73.52
C PRO A 845 57.52 6.22 73.73
N LEU A 846 57.88 5.27 74.60
CA LEU A 846 59.26 4.89 74.96
C LEU A 846 60.19 4.65 73.75
N CYS A 847 59.65 4.21 72.61
CA CYS A 847 60.41 3.93 71.38
C CYS A 847 60.96 5.18 70.66
N GLU A 848 60.53 6.39 71.01
CA GLU A 848 60.94 7.65 70.38
C GLU A 848 61.74 8.58 71.31
N GLN A 849 62.11 8.12 72.52
CA GLN A 849 63.07 8.86 73.35
C GLN A 849 64.47 8.83 72.70
N PRO A 850 65.17 9.97 72.57
CA PRO A 850 66.52 9.98 72.04
C PRO A 850 67.44 9.15 72.95
N LYS A 851 68.03 8.07 72.41
CA LYS A 851 69.07 7.27 73.08
C LYS A 851 70.17 8.21 73.61
N GLU A 852 70.62 7.97 74.82
CA GLU A 852 71.66 8.74 75.51
C GLU A 852 72.82 9.10 74.57
N MET A 853 73.05 10.41 74.35
CA MET A 853 74.27 10.87 73.70
C MET A 853 75.44 10.67 74.67
N ASN A 854 76.19 9.59 74.49
CA ASN A 854 77.54 9.48 75.01
C ASN A 854 78.44 10.55 74.35
N LYS A 855 78.94 11.45 75.19
CA LYS A 855 80.13 12.31 75.09
C LYS A 855 80.80 12.45 73.71
N SER A 856 80.86 13.69 73.21
CA SER A 856 82.13 14.41 73.07
C SER A 856 81.90 15.90 72.80
N PHE A 857 82.34 16.71 73.76
CA PHE A 857 82.76 18.08 73.48
C PHE A 857 83.94 18.00 72.51
N ILE A 858 83.82 18.59 71.33
CA ILE A 858 84.98 19.05 70.56
C ILE A 858 84.74 20.51 70.20
N SER A 859 85.72 21.28 70.66
CA SER A 859 86.01 22.69 70.45
C SER A 859 85.72 23.24 69.06
N LEU A 860 85.27 24.50 69.03
CA LEU A 860 85.45 25.42 67.91
C LEU A 860 86.90 25.39 67.39
N PRO A 861 87.09 25.60 66.08
CA PRO A 861 88.10 26.55 65.64
C PRO A 861 87.52 27.70 64.82
N ASN A 862 88.25 28.80 64.92
CA ASN A 862 88.02 30.13 64.38
C ASN A 862 88.06 30.23 62.85
N ILE A 863 87.42 31.31 62.42
CA ILE A 863 87.55 32.09 61.19
C ILE A 863 88.99 32.12 60.64
N LEU A 864 89.16 31.86 59.32
CA LEU A 864 89.85 32.73 58.34
C LEU A 864 90.05 32.03 56.98
N ASP A 865 89.64 32.76 55.93
CA ASP A 865 90.21 32.88 54.58
C ASP A 865 90.31 31.75 53.54
N SER A 866 90.08 32.25 52.31
CA SER A 866 90.62 31.86 51.00
C SER A 866 89.81 30.92 50.08
N SER A 867 89.08 31.58 49.18
CA SER A 867 89.08 31.39 47.73
C SER A 867 89.84 30.20 47.10
N MET A 868 89.15 29.45 46.24
CA MET A 868 89.39 29.34 44.77
C MET A 868 89.07 27.95 44.21
N SER A 869 88.50 28.00 42.99
CA SER A 869 88.56 26.99 41.90
C SER A 869 87.76 25.69 42.09
N LYS A 870 87.27 25.00 41.05
CA LYS A 870 86.71 25.33 39.73
C LYS A 870 86.30 23.95 39.15
N SER A 871 85.09 23.88 38.59
CA SER A 871 84.81 23.25 37.29
C SER A 871 84.54 21.74 37.14
N LYS A 872 83.53 21.51 36.28
CA LYS A 872 83.37 20.46 35.25
C LYS A 872 82.87 19.09 35.76
N LYS A 873 81.73 18.56 35.29
CA LYS A 873 81.50 18.13 33.91
C LYS A 873 80.01 17.84 33.66
N THR A 874 79.54 18.31 32.51
CA THR A 874 78.32 17.96 31.80
C THR A 874 78.42 16.60 31.11
N MET A 875 77.25 15.93 31.03
CA MET A 875 76.70 15.07 29.97
C MET A 875 77.57 14.02 29.30
N ILE A 876 76.98 12.83 29.11
CA ILE A 876 76.79 12.13 27.82
C ILE A 876 76.50 10.64 28.12
N ASN A 877 75.31 10.14 27.77
CA ASN A 877 75.11 9.10 26.74
C ASN A 877 73.69 8.51 26.82
N ASP A 878 72.96 8.67 25.72
CA ASP A 878 71.90 7.79 25.28
C ASP A 878 72.45 6.87 24.17
N GLU A 879 71.71 5.78 23.93
CA GLU A 879 71.75 4.85 22.79
C GLU A 879 72.84 3.76 22.78
N LEU A 880 72.41 2.49 22.90
CA LEU A 880 72.16 1.67 21.71
C LEU A 880 71.44 0.34 22.03
N ASN A 881 70.52 0.01 21.12
CA ASN A 881 69.70 -1.18 20.99
C ASN A 881 70.50 -2.50 20.91
N VAL A 882 69.83 -3.62 21.25
CA VAL A 882 69.45 -4.73 20.33
C VAL A 882 69.36 -6.06 21.10
N MET A 883 68.15 -6.64 21.06
CA MET A 883 67.75 -8.06 21.08
C MET A 883 68.38 -9.04 22.09
N THR A 884 67.55 -9.73 22.87
CA THR A 884 67.00 -11.08 22.53
C THR A 884 66.11 -11.63 23.64
N GLN A 885 64.95 -12.14 23.22
CA GLN A 885 64.23 -13.34 23.70
C GLN A 885 63.99 -13.64 25.19
N GLU A 886 62.69 -13.71 25.48
CA GLU A 886 61.94 -14.88 26.01
C GLU A 886 62.17 -15.39 27.45
N ASN A 887 61.02 -15.54 28.11
CA ASN A 887 60.65 -16.46 29.20
C ASN A 887 60.97 -16.06 30.65
N LEU A 888 60.10 -15.25 31.25
CA LEU A 888 59.06 -15.70 32.21
C LEU A 888 58.10 -14.56 32.59
#